data_AF-A0A8S0Q8S6-F1
#
_entry.id   AF-A0A8S0Q8S6-F1
#
_cell.length_a   1.000
_cell.length_b   1.000
_cell.length_c   1.000
_cell.angle_alpha   90.00
_cell.angle_beta   90.00
_cell.angle_gamma   90.00
#
_symmetry.space_group_name_H-M   'P 1'
#
loop_
_entity.id
_entity.type
_entity.pdbx_description
1 polymer ?
#
loop_
_entity_poly.entity_id
_entity_poly.type
_entity_poly.pdbx_seq_one_letter_code
_entity_poly.pdbx_strand_id
1 'polypeptide(L)'
;MASADEDADAVLSDVEADDPVPIDMKTPSPEDVSLQRFWEVLAELDREKKAHQAVENSKNDLQVQFNRLKVLCHEAIKKRDECSRQREEAVKEKEETLGKLEEVSGKLSEEIKLKDEALRQKDEVLRQLEELGKAKESSRVELETGSSMLVSGIQKIAKKVSSYKDFGVTGLPRSNKYSGLPAVAYGVIMRMNEIVEELLKQNELNVKSRNEARELMEQRNYEIAIEISQLEATISGLREEVGKKTEEIESLKKSVDENNEKLAELESEFFEKQEASESEMLRLRLLAREYESKIESQRPSLVDQLNYVSRIHENMFEVMKIVDANKSSELSESLFLARETDLEENIRASLAGIESIYELSKIVVEKTRDLMEQKSHEVKSLNETISQFIKEKEQLDSLLRSALSRRMSVDLSSKTNELFKVAENGLRESGIDYNFSKHLGERTYQASKDISGGEETEKDEVYALASALEDIIKQSQLEIIDLKHSVEDLRAESSLYKEHVDALSKELNQWKQRVEELEEKEKVANENVEGLMMDITAAEEEITRWKIAAQQEAAAGKAVEQEYVAQLEAVRHELEEAKKSVIEWEKKLKFKEETAVAAMAARDAAEKSLRLADMRASRLRDRVEDLSHQLDDLDTQETSRRGLTRPRYICWPWQWLGLDFIGTRPSTTPQQSANEMELSEPLL
;
A
#
# COMPACT_ATOMS: atom_id res chain seq x y z
N MET A 1 -26.99 -8.90 -40.67
CA MET A 1 -28.13 -7.96 -40.56
C MET A 1 -27.54 -6.59 -40.30
N ALA A 2 -27.85 -5.65 -41.17
CA ALA A 2 -27.36 -4.28 -41.13
C ALA A 2 -28.22 -3.41 -40.21
N SER A 3 -27.59 -2.46 -39.54
CA SER A 3 -28.18 -1.15 -39.22
C SER A 3 -27.05 -0.18 -38.96
N ALA A 4 -26.86 0.71 -39.92
CA ALA A 4 -26.00 1.89 -39.85
C ALA A 4 -26.59 2.90 -38.85
N ASP A 5 -25.72 3.61 -38.13
CA ASP A 5 -25.98 4.95 -37.62
C ASP A 5 -24.84 5.84 -38.14
N GLU A 6 -25.10 6.44 -39.30
CA GLU A 6 -24.57 7.74 -39.69
C GLU A 6 -25.33 8.78 -38.85
N ASP A 7 -24.63 9.57 -38.03
CA ASP A 7 -24.99 10.96 -37.69
C ASP A 7 -24.09 11.48 -36.55
N ALA A 8 -22.98 12.12 -36.92
CA ALA A 8 -22.30 13.13 -36.10
C ALA A 8 -21.29 13.92 -36.96
N ASP A 9 -21.76 14.49 -38.07
CA ASP A 9 -21.02 15.54 -38.78
C ASP A 9 -21.86 16.81 -38.72
N ALA A 10 -21.70 17.56 -37.64
CA ALA A 10 -22.40 18.82 -37.40
C ALA A 10 -21.47 19.82 -36.68
N VAL A 11 -20.94 20.73 -37.50
CA VAL A 11 -20.83 22.16 -37.23
C VAL A 11 -19.83 22.61 -36.16
N LEU A 12 -18.61 22.94 -36.60
CA LEU A 12 -17.86 24.12 -36.14
C LEU A 12 -17.12 24.75 -37.34
N SER A 13 -17.89 25.37 -38.23
CA SER A 13 -17.41 26.29 -39.26
C SER A 13 -17.80 27.70 -38.80
N ASP A 14 -17.06 28.24 -37.84
CA ASP A 14 -16.98 29.68 -37.58
C ASP A 14 -15.49 30.04 -37.60
N VAL A 15 -14.99 30.19 -38.82
CA VAL A 15 -13.81 31.02 -39.09
C VAL A 15 -14.34 32.07 -40.05
N GLU A 16 -14.65 33.24 -39.50
CA GLU A 16 -14.75 34.46 -40.28
C GLU A 16 -13.44 34.57 -41.07
N ALA A 17 -13.55 34.38 -42.38
CA ALA A 17 -12.49 34.68 -43.32
C ALA A 17 -12.36 36.21 -43.33
N ASP A 18 -11.52 36.74 -42.45
CA ASP A 18 -11.01 38.10 -42.57
C ASP A 18 -10.36 38.22 -43.95
N ASP A 19 -10.97 39.07 -44.78
CA ASP A 19 -10.43 39.50 -46.06
C ASP A 19 -8.95 39.88 -45.87
N PRO A 20 -8.03 39.42 -46.74
CA PRO A 20 -6.65 39.86 -46.67
C PRO A 20 -6.62 41.35 -46.98
N VAL A 21 -6.50 42.17 -45.93
CA VAL A 21 -6.19 43.59 -46.03
C VAL A 21 -4.97 43.71 -46.96
N PRO A 22 -5.07 44.44 -48.08
CA PRO A 22 -3.93 44.63 -48.97
C PRO A 22 -2.82 45.29 -48.16
N ILE A 23 -1.74 44.55 -47.90
CA ILE A 23 -0.51 45.13 -47.39
C ILE A 23 -0.03 46.07 -48.48
N ASP A 24 -0.28 47.36 -48.28
CA ASP A 24 0.27 48.45 -49.08
C ASP A 24 1.79 48.39 -48.92
N MET A 25 2.43 47.61 -49.80
CA MET A 25 3.87 47.61 -49.98
C MET A 25 4.23 48.96 -50.58
N LYS A 26 4.38 49.98 -49.72
CA LYS A 26 5.15 51.17 -50.03
C LYS A 26 6.52 50.72 -50.47
N THR A 27 6.71 50.71 -51.78
CA THR A 27 8.02 50.52 -52.41
C THR A 27 8.88 51.70 -52.01
N PRO A 28 9.96 51.51 -51.21
CA PRO A 28 10.87 52.60 -50.89
C PRO A 28 11.56 53.05 -52.17
N SER A 29 11.79 54.36 -52.30
CA SER A 29 12.50 54.98 -53.41
C SER A 29 13.92 54.39 -53.57
N PRO A 30 14.49 54.37 -54.79
CA PRO A 30 15.70 53.61 -55.10
C PRO A 30 17.01 54.21 -54.55
N GLU A 31 16.98 55.11 -53.57
CA GLU A 31 18.16 55.86 -53.11
C GLU A 31 18.69 55.43 -51.73
N ASP A 32 18.04 54.50 -51.01
CA ASP A 32 18.46 54.08 -49.65
C ASP A 32 18.87 52.60 -49.50
N VAL A 33 19.15 51.91 -50.61
CA VAL A 33 19.69 50.53 -50.54
C VAL A 33 21.22 50.57 -50.43
N SER A 34 21.71 50.96 -49.26
CA SER A 34 23.12 50.74 -48.92
C SER A 34 23.36 49.24 -48.73
N LEU A 35 24.45 48.70 -49.31
CA LEU A 35 24.82 47.28 -49.23
C LEU A 35 24.75 46.74 -47.80
N GLN A 36 25.10 47.58 -46.82
CA GLN A 36 25.08 47.25 -45.40
C GLN A 36 23.68 46.94 -44.85
N ARG A 37 22.66 47.75 -45.19
CA ARG A 37 21.26 47.45 -44.82
C ARG A 37 20.74 46.18 -45.49
N PHE A 38 21.18 45.89 -46.72
CA PHE A 38 20.80 44.65 -47.40
C PHE A 38 21.35 43.40 -46.69
N TRP A 39 22.61 43.44 -46.24
CA TRP A 39 23.20 42.37 -45.44
C TRP A 39 22.55 42.22 -44.06
N GLU A 40 22.15 43.33 -43.45
CA GLU A 40 21.51 43.36 -42.14
C GLU A 40 20.09 42.76 -42.18
N VAL A 41 19.31 43.08 -43.22
CA VAL A 41 17.99 42.48 -43.47
C VAL A 41 18.10 40.99 -43.83
N LEU A 42 19.14 40.58 -44.57
CA LEU A 42 19.42 39.16 -44.80
C LEU A 42 19.74 38.42 -43.50
N ALA A 43 20.50 39.04 -42.59
CA ALA A 43 20.80 38.48 -41.29
C ALA A 43 19.56 38.41 -40.37
N GLU A 44 18.66 39.40 -40.42
CA GLU A 44 17.37 39.35 -39.74
C GLU A 44 16.48 38.24 -40.28
N LEU A 45 16.37 38.10 -41.60
CA LEU A 45 15.62 37.02 -42.25
C LEU A 45 16.16 35.64 -41.86
N ASP A 46 17.48 35.48 -41.76
CA ASP A 46 18.09 34.22 -41.31
C ASP A 46 17.87 33.96 -39.81
N ARG A 47 17.85 35.00 -38.96
CA ARG A 47 17.48 34.85 -37.55
C ARG A 47 16.01 34.48 -37.40
N GLU A 48 15.13 35.07 -38.19
CA GLU A 48 13.70 34.79 -38.18
C GLU A 48 13.40 33.38 -38.69
N LYS A 49 14.06 32.92 -39.76
CA LYS A 49 13.98 31.52 -40.22
C LYS A 49 14.45 30.54 -39.15
N LYS A 50 15.54 30.84 -38.44
CA LYS A 50 16.03 30.01 -37.33
C LYS A 50 15.05 29.99 -36.16
N ALA A 51 14.47 31.13 -35.81
CA ALA A 51 13.45 31.22 -34.76
C ALA A 51 12.19 30.43 -35.15
N HIS A 52 11.71 30.58 -36.38
CA HIS A 52 10.57 29.85 -36.90
C HIS A 52 10.83 28.33 -36.92
N GLN A 53 12.02 27.91 -37.33
CA GLN A 53 12.41 26.50 -37.30
C GLN A 53 12.49 25.96 -35.86
N ALA A 54 12.96 26.74 -34.89
CA ALA A 54 12.98 26.37 -33.49
C ALA A 54 11.55 26.22 -32.91
N VAL A 55 10.64 27.12 -33.28
CA VAL A 55 9.22 27.04 -32.90
C VAL A 55 8.54 25.83 -33.54
N GLU A 56 8.79 25.55 -34.82
CA GLU A 56 8.26 24.34 -35.47
C GLU A 56 8.78 23.07 -34.81
N ASN A 57 10.07 23.02 -34.47
CA ASN A 57 10.65 21.87 -33.75
C ASN A 57 9.99 21.70 -32.37
N SER A 58 9.80 22.80 -31.61
CA SER A 58 9.11 22.77 -30.32
C SER A 58 7.65 22.30 -30.45
N LYS A 59 6.95 22.73 -31.50
CA LYS A 59 5.58 22.28 -31.79
C LYS A 59 5.54 20.79 -32.10
N ASN A 60 6.49 20.29 -32.89
CA ASN A 60 6.60 18.88 -33.22
C ASN A 60 6.91 18.03 -31.99
N ASP A 61 7.80 18.50 -31.10
CA ASP A 61 8.10 17.82 -29.84
C ASP A 61 6.88 17.78 -28.92
N LEU A 62 6.13 18.88 -28.80
CA LEU A 62 4.87 18.91 -28.06
C LEU A 62 3.82 17.96 -28.66
N GLN A 63 3.72 17.89 -29.99
CA GLN A 63 2.83 16.95 -30.66
C GLN A 63 3.21 15.49 -30.39
N VAL A 64 4.51 15.17 -30.35
CA VAL A 64 5.01 13.83 -29.98
C VAL A 64 4.69 13.51 -28.53
N GLN A 65 4.88 14.46 -27.61
CA GLN A 65 4.52 14.27 -26.19
C GLN A 65 3.01 14.09 -26.01
N PHE A 66 2.19 14.87 -26.69
CA PHE A 66 0.73 14.74 -26.68
C PHE A 66 0.28 13.37 -27.20
N ASN A 67 0.86 12.92 -28.31
CA ASN A 67 0.56 11.59 -28.86
C ASN A 67 0.98 10.47 -27.88
N ARG A 68 2.11 10.61 -27.20
CA ARG A 68 2.56 9.67 -26.17
C ARG A 68 1.62 9.65 -24.97
N LEU A 69 1.18 10.82 -24.50
CA LEU A 69 0.21 10.93 -23.42
C LEU A 69 -1.13 10.31 -23.82
N LYS A 70 -1.59 10.55 -25.05
CA LYS A 70 -2.79 9.91 -25.60
C LYS A 70 -2.70 8.39 -25.55
N VAL A 71 -1.56 7.81 -25.95
CA VAL A 71 -1.33 6.35 -25.87
C VAL A 71 -1.39 5.86 -24.42
N LEU A 72 -0.72 6.57 -23.49
CA LEU A 72 -0.75 6.22 -22.07
C LEU A 72 -2.16 6.27 -21.48
N CYS A 73 -2.97 7.28 -21.83
CA CYS A 73 -4.37 7.35 -21.41
C CYS A 73 -5.19 6.17 -21.95
N HIS A 74 -5.02 5.79 -23.21
CA HIS A 74 -5.71 4.64 -23.78
C HIS A 74 -5.25 3.31 -23.13
N GLU A 75 -3.97 3.19 -22.79
CA GLU A 75 -3.45 2.02 -22.09
C GLU A 75 -4.00 1.95 -20.65
N ALA A 76 -4.09 3.07 -19.94
CA ALA A 76 -4.70 3.13 -18.62
C ALA A 76 -6.19 2.74 -18.64
N ILE A 77 -6.94 3.26 -19.62
CA ILE A 77 -8.34 2.87 -19.85
C ILE A 77 -8.44 1.36 -20.11
N LYS A 78 -7.60 0.83 -21.02
CA LYS A 78 -7.58 -0.59 -21.36
C LYS A 78 -7.26 -1.48 -20.13
N LYS A 79 -6.32 -1.06 -19.28
CA LYS A 79 -5.98 -1.80 -18.05
C LYS A 79 -7.11 -1.80 -17.03
N ARG A 80 -7.81 -0.67 -16.87
CA ARG A 80 -9.00 -0.60 -16.02
C ARG A 80 -10.10 -1.52 -16.53
N ASP A 81 -10.39 -1.49 -17.83
CA ASP A 81 -11.47 -2.30 -18.41
C ASP A 81 -11.15 -3.79 -18.32
N GLU A 82 -9.89 -4.17 -18.55
CA GLU A 82 -9.40 -5.53 -18.34
C GLU A 82 -9.48 -5.97 -16.88
N CYS A 83 -9.14 -5.09 -15.92
CA CYS A 83 -9.28 -5.37 -14.50
C CYS A 83 -10.76 -5.55 -14.09
N SER A 84 -11.67 -4.75 -14.67
CA SER A 84 -13.11 -4.91 -14.45
C SER A 84 -13.61 -6.25 -15.01
N ARG A 85 -13.17 -6.64 -16.21
CA ARG A 85 -13.50 -7.93 -16.82
C ARG A 85 -13.03 -9.11 -15.97
N GLN A 86 -11.79 -9.06 -15.47
CA GLN A 86 -11.24 -10.11 -14.59
C GLN A 86 -12.02 -10.20 -13.27
N ARG A 87 -12.44 -9.06 -12.70
CA ARG A 87 -13.31 -9.05 -11.51
C ARG A 87 -14.66 -9.69 -11.79
N GLU A 88 -15.30 -9.37 -12.91
CA GLU A 88 -16.58 -9.99 -13.30
C GLU A 88 -16.45 -11.50 -13.56
N GLU A 89 -15.36 -11.94 -14.18
CA GLU A 89 -15.08 -13.38 -14.39
C GLU A 89 -14.85 -14.10 -13.06
N ALA A 90 -14.08 -13.52 -12.13
CA ALA A 90 -13.90 -14.09 -10.79
C ALA A 90 -15.22 -14.16 -10.00
N VAL A 91 -16.10 -13.17 -10.14
CA VAL A 91 -17.44 -13.20 -9.52
C VAL A 91 -18.29 -14.32 -10.13
N LYS A 92 -18.31 -14.47 -11.45
CA LYS A 92 -19.03 -15.56 -12.12
C LYS A 92 -18.50 -16.93 -11.71
N GLU A 93 -17.18 -17.11 -11.64
CA GLU A 93 -16.59 -18.36 -11.17
C GLU A 93 -16.96 -18.65 -9.69
N LYS A 94 -16.98 -17.63 -8.85
CA LYS A 94 -17.45 -17.74 -7.46
C LYS A 94 -18.93 -18.13 -7.38
N GLU A 95 -19.79 -17.55 -8.22
CA GLU A 95 -21.21 -17.92 -8.29
C GLU A 95 -21.40 -19.36 -8.79
N GLU A 96 -20.65 -19.78 -9.80
CA GLU A 96 -20.69 -21.17 -10.29
C GLU A 96 -20.21 -22.18 -9.24
N THR A 97 -19.15 -21.86 -8.50
CA THR A 97 -18.65 -22.72 -7.41
C THR A 97 -19.63 -22.77 -6.24
N LEU A 98 -20.29 -21.66 -5.90
CA LEU A 98 -21.38 -21.65 -4.92
C LEU A 98 -22.57 -22.48 -5.38
N GLY A 99 -22.98 -22.37 -6.65
CA GLY A 99 -24.05 -23.20 -7.22
C GLY A 99 -23.72 -24.70 -7.18
N LYS A 100 -22.48 -25.07 -7.53
CA LYS A 100 -21.99 -26.47 -7.41
C LYS A 100 -21.97 -26.94 -5.95
N LEU A 101 -21.59 -26.08 -5.01
CA LEU A 101 -21.60 -26.41 -3.58
C LEU A 101 -23.04 -26.61 -3.06
N GLU A 102 -23.98 -25.78 -3.48
CA GLU A 102 -25.39 -25.92 -3.15
C GLU A 102 -25.98 -27.22 -3.74
N GLU A 103 -25.63 -27.55 -4.99
CA GLU A 103 -26.02 -28.81 -5.62
C GLU A 103 -25.46 -30.04 -4.89
N VAL A 104 -24.17 -30.01 -4.50
CA VAL A 104 -23.53 -31.09 -3.72
C VAL A 104 -24.16 -31.21 -2.33
N SER A 105 -24.46 -30.08 -1.68
CA SER A 105 -25.15 -30.06 -0.39
C SER A 105 -26.56 -30.65 -0.49
N GLY A 106 -27.29 -30.32 -1.57
CA GLY A 106 -28.59 -30.90 -1.90
C GLY A 106 -28.50 -32.43 -2.08
N LYS A 107 -27.55 -32.91 -2.90
CA LYS A 107 -27.31 -34.34 -3.13
C LYS A 107 -26.96 -35.07 -1.83
N LEU A 108 -26.11 -34.47 -0.98
CA LEU A 108 -25.74 -35.05 0.31
C LEU A 108 -26.96 -35.16 1.25
N SER A 109 -27.83 -34.16 1.26
CA SER A 109 -29.08 -34.17 2.04
C SER A 109 -30.05 -35.26 1.55
N GLU A 110 -30.16 -35.46 0.23
CA GLU A 110 -30.94 -36.56 -0.34
C GLU A 110 -30.34 -37.94 0.00
N GLU A 111 -29.02 -38.08 -0.08
CA GLU A 111 -28.34 -39.33 0.27
C GLU A 111 -28.49 -39.68 1.76
N ILE A 112 -28.46 -38.68 2.65
CA ILE A 112 -28.77 -38.88 4.08
C ILE A 112 -30.20 -39.39 4.25
N LYS A 113 -31.19 -38.80 3.56
CA LYS A 113 -32.59 -39.27 3.63
C LYS A 113 -32.75 -40.69 3.11
N LEU A 114 -32.08 -41.03 2.00
CA LEU A 114 -32.10 -42.38 1.44
C LEU A 114 -31.46 -43.39 2.40
N LYS A 115 -30.36 -43.04 3.05
CA LYS A 115 -29.70 -43.87 4.06
C LYS A 115 -30.59 -44.10 5.28
N ASP A 116 -31.26 -43.06 5.77
CA ASP A 116 -32.18 -43.17 6.90
C ASP A 116 -33.39 -44.06 6.56
N GLU A 117 -33.92 -43.96 5.34
CA GLU A 117 -35.00 -44.82 4.88
C GLU A 117 -34.55 -46.27 4.71
N ALA A 118 -33.35 -46.51 4.19
CA ALA A 118 -32.77 -47.86 4.10
C ALA A 118 -32.54 -48.49 5.48
N LEU A 119 -32.13 -47.70 6.48
CA LEU A 119 -32.02 -48.16 7.87
C LEU A 119 -33.38 -48.56 8.45
N ARG A 120 -34.43 -47.76 8.22
CA ARG A 120 -35.79 -48.12 8.65
C ARG A 120 -36.29 -49.40 7.99
N GLN A 121 -36.05 -49.57 6.69
CA GLN A 121 -36.42 -50.79 5.98
C GLN A 121 -35.69 -52.01 6.52
N LYS A 122 -34.39 -51.87 6.84
CA LYS A 122 -33.60 -52.94 7.46
C LYS A 122 -34.16 -53.35 8.83
N ASP A 123 -34.51 -52.38 9.67
CA ASP A 123 -35.06 -52.66 11.00
C ASP A 123 -36.43 -53.36 10.90
N GLU A 124 -37.27 -52.97 9.95
CA GLU A 124 -38.55 -53.62 9.69
C GLU A 124 -38.37 -55.06 9.18
N VAL A 125 -37.40 -55.32 8.30
CA VAL A 125 -37.06 -56.67 7.84
C VAL A 125 -36.56 -57.54 9.00
N LEU A 126 -35.73 -57.00 9.90
CA LEU A 126 -35.27 -57.73 11.08
C LEU A 126 -36.42 -58.11 12.00
N ARG A 127 -37.38 -57.21 12.21
CA ARG A 127 -38.60 -57.47 12.99
C ARG A 127 -39.44 -58.60 12.37
N GLN A 128 -39.65 -58.54 11.05
CA GLN A 128 -40.39 -59.58 10.33
C GLN A 128 -39.69 -60.95 10.40
N LEU A 129 -38.35 -60.98 10.36
CA LEU A 129 -37.57 -62.22 10.47
C LEU A 129 -37.67 -62.81 11.89
N GLU A 130 -37.67 -61.97 12.93
CA GLU A 130 -37.89 -62.41 14.31
C GLU A 130 -39.30 -63.01 14.50
N GLU A 131 -40.32 -62.38 13.92
CA GLU A 131 -41.71 -62.88 13.96
C GLU A 131 -41.87 -64.21 13.22
N LEU A 132 -41.26 -64.34 12.03
CA LEU A 132 -41.20 -65.61 11.29
C LEU A 132 -40.46 -66.69 12.08
N GLY A 133 -39.38 -66.34 12.78
CA GLY A 133 -38.64 -67.25 13.66
C GLY A 133 -39.53 -67.81 14.78
N LYS A 134 -40.30 -66.94 15.45
CA LYS A 134 -41.25 -67.32 16.50
C LYS A 134 -42.37 -68.22 15.95
N ALA A 135 -42.93 -67.89 14.79
CA ALA A 135 -43.97 -68.68 14.14
C ALA A 135 -43.46 -70.08 13.73
N LYS A 136 -42.24 -70.15 13.18
CA LYS A 136 -41.59 -71.41 12.81
C LYS A 136 -41.34 -72.30 14.01
N GLU A 137 -40.84 -71.75 15.12
CA GLU A 137 -40.58 -72.53 16.33
C GLU A 137 -41.90 -73.04 16.95
N SER A 138 -42.96 -72.23 16.96
CA SER A 138 -44.30 -72.66 17.38
C SER A 138 -44.82 -73.83 16.53
N SER A 139 -44.74 -73.71 15.20
CA SER A 139 -45.16 -74.78 14.28
C SER A 139 -44.32 -76.05 14.45
N ARG A 140 -43.01 -75.91 14.70
CA ARG A 140 -42.12 -77.04 14.98
C ARG A 140 -42.52 -77.77 16.26
N VAL A 141 -42.82 -77.05 17.34
CA VAL A 141 -43.28 -77.65 18.61
C VAL A 141 -44.61 -78.38 18.42
N GLU A 142 -45.54 -77.81 17.66
CA GLU A 142 -46.81 -78.47 17.32
C GLU A 142 -46.59 -79.74 16.50
N LEU A 143 -45.67 -79.72 15.53
CA LEU A 143 -45.34 -80.87 14.68
C LEU A 143 -44.61 -81.98 15.45
N GLU A 144 -43.65 -81.63 16.31
CA GLU A 144 -42.98 -82.58 17.20
C GLU A 144 -43.98 -83.23 18.18
N THR A 145 -44.91 -82.43 18.72
CA THR A 145 -45.98 -82.93 19.60
C THR A 145 -46.91 -83.87 18.82
N GLY A 146 -47.39 -83.48 17.64
CA GLY A 146 -48.23 -84.31 16.78
C GLY A 146 -47.55 -85.60 16.34
N SER A 147 -46.27 -85.54 15.96
CA SER A 147 -45.45 -86.70 15.63
C SER A 147 -45.33 -87.68 16.80
N SER A 148 -45.05 -87.16 18.01
CA SER A 148 -44.97 -87.98 19.23
C SER A 148 -46.31 -88.68 19.54
N MET A 149 -47.44 -87.99 19.34
CA MET A 149 -48.78 -88.55 19.51
C MET A 149 -49.10 -89.63 18.47
N LEU A 150 -48.71 -89.42 17.20
CA LEU A 150 -48.88 -90.39 16.13
C LEU A 150 -48.04 -91.65 16.37
N VAL A 151 -46.76 -91.51 16.71
CA VAL A 151 -45.87 -92.65 17.02
C VAL A 151 -46.41 -93.43 18.23
N SER A 152 -46.84 -92.74 19.29
CA SER A 152 -47.46 -93.37 20.46
C SER A 152 -48.76 -94.10 20.10
N GLY A 153 -49.61 -93.50 19.26
CA GLY A 153 -50.84 -94.12 18.75
C GLY A 153 -50.56 -95.37 17.92
N ILE A 154 -49.61 -95.29 16.98
CA ILE A 154 -49.18 -96.41 16.14
C ILE A 154 -48.60 -97.52 17.00
N GLN A 155 -47.77 -97.22 18.01
CA GLN A 155 -47.22 -98.22 18.92
C GLN A 155 -48.31 -98.91 19.76
N LYS A 156 -49.32 -98.17 20.23
CA LYS A 156 -50.48 -98.74 20.96
C LYS A 156 -51.31 -99.65 20.05
N ILE A 157 -51.54 -99.24 18.80
CA ILE A 157 -52.25 -100.05 17.79
C ILE A 157 -51.42 -101.28 17.44
N ALA A 158 -50.13 -101.13 17.14
CA ALA A 158 -49.21 -102.22 16.82
C ALA A 158 -49.11 -103.24 17.96
N LYS A 159 -49.04 -102.79 19.22
CA LYS A 159 -49.10 -103.69 20.40
C LYS A 159 -50.42 -104.48 20.45
N LYS A 160 -51.57 -103.83 20.21
CA LYS A 160 -52.88 -104.51 20.14
C LYS A 160 -53.04 -105.43 18.92
N VAL A 161 -52.35 -105.16 17.82
CA VAL A 161 -52.36 -106.00 16.61
C VAL A 161 -51.41 -107.19 16.74
N SER A 162 -50.26 -107.01 17.41
CA SER A 162 -49.27 -108.07 17.64
C SER A 162 -49.75 -109.22 18.54
N SER A 163 -50.81 -109.00 19.34
CA SER A 163 -51.47 -110.05 20.11
C SER A 163 -52.42 -110.93 19.28
N TYR A 164 -52.71 -110.56 18.03
CA TYR A 164 -53.47 -111.38 17.09
C TYR A 164 -52.51 -112.01 16.08
N LYS A 165 -52.19 -113.28 16.30
CA LYS A 165 -51.41 -114.09 15.36
C LYS A 165 -52.32 -114.47 14.18
N ASP A 166 -51.80 -114.27 12.96
CA ASP A 166 -52.30 -114.70 11.65
C ASP A 166 -53.35 -113.81 10.93
N PHE A 167 -52.86 -112.79 10.21
CA PHE A 167 -53.44 -112.46 8.90
C PHE A 167 -52.99 -113.57 7.92
N GLY A 168 -53.74 -114.67 7.86
CA GLY A 168 -53.42 -115.78 6.94
C GLY A 168 -53.40 -115.33 5.47
N VAL A 169 -52.39 -115.81 4.73
CA VAL A 169 -52.15 -116.05 3.27
C VAL A 169 -52.85 -115.19 2.18
N THR A 170 -53.90 -114.44 2.44
CA THR A 170 -54.66 -113.63 1.46
C THR A 170 -54.50 -112.12 1.65
N GLY A 171 -53.27 -111.64 1.89
CA GLY A 171 -52.90 -110.22 1.73
C GLY A 171 -53.74 -109.18 2.51
N LEU A 172 -53.49 -107.90 2.23
CA LEU A 172 -54.19 -106.78 2.89
C LEU A 172 -55.63 -106.61 2.35
N PRO A 173 -56.62 -106.29 3.22
CA PRO A 173 -58.01 -106.12 2.83
C PRO A 173 -58.20 -104.93 1.88
N ARG A 174 -58.87 -105.16 0.73
CA ARG A 174 -59.10 -104.15 -0.34
C ARG A 174 -60.53 -103.61 -0.46
N SER A 175 -61.45 -103.95 0.46
CA SER A 175 -62.86 -103.53 0.37
C SER A 175 -63.51 -103.37 1.74
N ASN A 176 -64.62 -102.64 1.81
CA ASN A 176 -65.34 -102.33 3.06
C ASN A 176 -66.18 -103.50 3.62
N LYS A 177 -66.05 -104.71 3.07
CA LYS A 177 -66.92 -105.86 3.39
C LYS A 177 -66.45 -106.70 4.59
N TYR A 178 -65.36 -106.31 5.24
CA TYR A 178 -64.79 -107.05 6.37
C TYR A 178 -65.42 -106.63 7.71
N SER A 179 -65.39 -107.54 8.68
CA SER A 179 -65.80 -107.32 10.09
C SER A 179 -64.61 -107.64 11.00
N GLY A 180 -64.49 -106.94 12.14
CA GLY A 180 -63.35 -107.11 13.06
C GLY A 180 -62.04 -106.46 12.58
N LEU A 181 -60.88 -107.09 12.83
CA LEU A 181 -59.55 -106.54 12.54
C LEU A 181 -59.32 -106.11 11.06
N PRO A 182 -59.76 -106.87 10.04
CA PRO A 182 -59.52 -106.47 8.65
C PRO A 182 -60.26 -105.19 8.24
N ALA A 183 -61.38 -104.85 8.88
CA ALA A 183 -62.06 -103.56 8.69
C ALA A 183 -61.22 -102.39 9.25
N VAL A 184 -60.58 -102.61 10.41
CA VAL A 184 -59.65 -101.64 11.01
C VAL A 184 -58.42 -101.44 10.12
N ALA A 185 -57.86 -102.52 9.58
CA ALA A 185 -56.74 -102.44 8.64
C ALA A 185 -57.10 -101.67 7.35
N TYR A 186 -58.28 -101.93 6.77
CA TYR A 186 -58.76 -101.19 5.60
C TYR A 186 -58.97 -99.68 5.89
N GLY A 187 -59.57 -99.34 7.04
CA GLY A 187 -59.73 -97.94 7.46
C GLY A 187 -58.42 -97.20 7.75
N VAL A 188 -57.39 -97.92 8.24
CA VAL A 188 -56.04 -97.37 8.38
C VAL A 188 -55.41 -97.11 7.01
N ILE A 189 -55.57 -98.01 6.04
CA ILE A 189 -55.05 -97.83 4.68
C ILE A 189 -55.72 -96.64 3.97
N MET A 190 -57.04 -96.50 4.07
CA MET A 190 -57.75 -95.36 3.46
C MET A 190 -57.31 -94.03 4.06
N ARG A 191 -57.24 -93.92 5.39
CA ARG A 191 -56.71 -92.70 6.04
C ARG A 191 -55.25 -92.45 5.71
N MET A 192 -54.43 -93.48 5.56
CA MET A 192 -53.04 -93.33 5.15
C MET A 192 -52.95 -92.79 3.72
N ASN A 193 -53.78 -93.27 2.79
CA ASN A 193 -53.85 -92.73 1.43
C ASN A 193 -54.34 -91.28 1.40
N GLU A 194 -55.37 -90.93 2.19
CA GLU A 194 -55.83 -89.55 2.34
C GLU A 194 -54.72 -88.64 2.90
N ILE A 195 -53.96 -89.10 3.90
CA ILE A 195 -52.80 -88.38 4.44
C ILE A 195 -51.71 -88.23 3.37
N VAL A 196 -51.42 -89.27 2.59
CA VAL A 196 -50.43 -89.21 1.51
C VAL A 196 -50.86 -88.23 0.42
N GLU A 197 -52.13 -88.23 0.01
CA GLU A 197 -52.66 -87.26 -0.95
C GLU A 197 -52.57 -85.82 -0.43
N GLU A 198 -52.86 -85.60 0.86
CA GLU A 198 -52.73 -84.27 1.47
C GLU A 198 -51.27 -83.83 1.58
N LEU A 199 -50.35 -84.74 1.93
CA LEU A 199 -48.91 -84.47 1.93
C LEU A 199 -48.38 -84.16 0.52
N LEU A 200 -48.89 -84.84 -0.51
CA LEU A 200 -48.55 -84.56 -1.90
C LEU A 200 -49.03 -83.16 -2.32
N LYS A 201 -50.27 -82.78 -1.98
CA LYS A 201 -50.78 -81.42 -2.23
C LYS A 201 -49.96 -80.36 -1.50
N GLN A 202 -49.61 -80.58 -0.23
CA GLN A 202 -48.75 -79.67 0.53
C GLN A 202 -47.36 -79.56 -0.11
N ASN A 203 -46.80 -80.66 -0.59
CA ASN A 203 -45.51 -80.66 -1.27
C ASN A 203 -45.60 -79.90 -2.62
N GLU A 204 -46.66 -80.07 -3.39
CA GLU A 204 -46.90 -79.31 -4.63
C GLU A 204 -47.03 -77.80 -4.36
N LEU A 205 -47.78 -77.41 -3.33
CA LEU A 205 -47.89 -76.00 -2.91
C LEU A 205 -46.54 -75.43 -2.44
N ASN A 206 -45.76 -76.21 -1.67
CA ASN A 206 -44.43 -75.82 -1.25
C ASN A 206 -43.50 -75.63 -2.47
N VAL A 207 -43.50 -76.57 -3.41
CA VAL A 207 -42.71 -76.47 -4.65
C VAL A 207 -43.10 -75.24 -5.46
N LYS A 208 -44.40 -74.91 -5.58
CA LYS A 208 -44.87 -73.68 -6.22
C LYS A 208 -44.36 -72.43 -5.51
N SER A 209 -44.54 -72.33 -4.19
CA SER A 209 -44.04 -71.18 -3.41
C SER A 209 -42.51 -71.02 -3.49
N ARG A 210 -41.77 -72.13 -3.55
CA ARG A 210 -40.31 -72.13 -3.73
C ARG A 210 -39.89 -71.72 -5.14
N ASN A 211 -40.71 -71.97 -6.16
CA ASN A 211 -40.46 -71.51 -7.52
C ASN A 211 -40.75 -70.00 -7.64
N GLU A 212 -41.87 -69.54 -7.09
CA GLU A 212 -42.23 -68.11 -7.02
C GLU A 212 -41.16 -67.29 -6.28
N ALA A 213 -40.65 -67.79 -5.14
CA ALA A 213 -39.55 -67.15 -4.43
C ALA A 213 -38.23 -67.10 -5.23
N ARG A 214 -37.99 -68.10 -6.11
CA ARG A 214 -36.84 -68.10 -7.03
C ARG A 214 -37.02 -67.06 -8.14
N GLU A 215 -38.21 -66.95 -8.72
CA GLU A 215 -38.51 -65.95 -9.74
C GLU A 215 -38.39 -64.52 -9.19
N LEU A 216 -38.90 -64.26 -7.97
CA LEU A 216 -38.73 -62.96 -7.31
C LEU A 216 -37.25 -62.64 -7.02
N MET A 217 -36.47 -63.65 -6.62
CA MET A 217 -35.03 -63.49 -6.42
C MET A 217 -34.31 -63.21 -7.74
N GLU A 218 -34.67 -63.88 -8.83
CA GLU A 218 -34.13 -63.61 -10.16
C GLU A 218 -34.47 -62.20 -10.64
N GLN A 219 -35.71 -61.73 -10.43
CA GLN A 219 -36.10 -60.34 -10.71
C GLN A 219 -35.26 -59.33 -9.93
N ARG A 220 -35.09 -59.54 -8.62
CA ARG A 220 -34.20 -58.69 -7.80
C ARG A 220 -32.75 -58.74 -8.25
N ASN A 221 -32.25 -59.90 -8.67
CA ASN A 221 -30.90 -60.02 -9.21
C ASN A 221 -30.73 -59.21 -10.51
N TYR A 222 -31.75 -59.16 -11.37
CA TYR A 222 -31.73 -58.30 -12.57
C TYR A 222 -31.76 -56.80 -12.20
N GLU A 223 -32.58 -56.40 -11.22
CA GLU A 223 -32.60 -55.02 -10.71
C GLU A 223 -31.22 -54.60 -10.18
N ILE A 224 -30.60 -55.43 -9.33
CA ILE A 224 -29.26 -55.20 -8.78
C ILE A 224 -28.23 -55.08 -9.91
N ALA A 225 -28.31 -55.91 -10.95
CA ALA A 225 -27.39 -55.84 -12.07
C ALA A 225 -27.51 -54.51 -12.84
N ILE A 226 -28.73 -53.98 -12.99
CA ILE A 226 -28.97 -52.67 -13.61
C ILE A 226 -28.40 -51.55 -12.73
N GLU A 227 -28.67 -51.59 -11.43
CA GLU A 227 -28.13 -50.61 -10.47
C GLU A 227 -26.60 -50.60 -10.46
N ILE A 228 -25.97 -51.78 -10.41
CA ILE A 228 -24.51 -51.91 -10.52
C ILE A 228 -24.00 -51.32 -11.84
N SER A 229 -24.66 -51.63 -12.96
CA SER A 229 -24.24 -51.08 -14.27
C SER A 229 -24.34 -49.55 -14.32
N GLN A 230 -25.35 -48.96 -13.69
CA GLN A 230 -25.50 -47.51 -13.60
C GLN A 230 -24.40 -46.90 -12.72
N LEU A 231 -24.10 -47.51 -11.57
CA LEU A 231 -23.01 -47.07 -10.70
C LEU A 231 -21.64 -47.20 -11.38
N GLU A 232 -21.40 -48.24 -12.16
CA GLU A 232 -20.17 -48.40 -12.93
C GLU A 232 -20.03 -47.31 -14.01
N ALA A 233 -21.14 -46.92 -14.66
CA ALA A 233 -21.15 -45.82 -15.61
C ALA A 233 -20.85 -44.47 -14.95
N THR A 234 -21.44 -44.18 -13.78
CA THR A 234 -21.17 -42.93 -13.05
C THR A 234 -19.73 -42.90 -12.53
N ILE A 235 -19.21 -44.01 -12.01
CA ILE A 235 -17.80 -44.13 -11.60
C ILE A 235 -16.87 -43.90 -12.79
N SER A 236 -17.20 -44.43 -13.98
CA SER A 236 -16.40 -44.23 -15.18
C SER A 236 -16.37 -42.77 -15.64
N GLY A 237 -17.52 -42.08 -15.61
CA GLY A 237 -17.60 -40.64 -15.89
C GLY A 237 -16.78 -39.81 -14.89
N LEU A 238 -16.91 -40.08 -13.59
CA LEU A 238 -16.12 -39.41 -12.56
C LEU A 238 -14.61 -39.63 -12.73
N ARG A 239 -14.18 -40.83 -13.17
CA ARG A 239 -12.77 -41.10 -13.46
C ARG A 239 -12.25 -40.27 -14.63
N GLU A 240 -13.06 -40.08 -15.67
CA GLU A 240 -12.68 -39.24 -16.81
C GLU A 240 -12.58 -37.75 -16.40
N GLU A 241 -13.52 -37.26 -15.60
CA GLU A 241 -13.48 -35.90 -15.05
C GLU A 241 -12.25 -35.67 -14.17
N VAL A 242 -11.91 -36.63 -13.30
CA VAL A 242 -10.69 -36.58 -12.50
C VAL A 242 -9.44 -36.56 -13.40
N GLY A 243 -9.42 -37.34 -14.49
CA GLY A 243 -8.35 -37.30 -15.48
C GLY A 243 -8.18 -35.91 -16.09
N LYS A 244 -9.26 -35.31 -16.60
CA LYS A 244 -9.25 -33.95 -17.18
C LYS A 244 -8.77 -32.90 -16.19
N LYS A 245 -9.30 -32.91 -14.96
CA LYS A 245 -8.86 -31.98 -13.91
C LYS A 245 -7.39 -32.18 -13.54
N THR A 246 -6.88 -33.41 -13.59
CA THR A 246 -5.46 -33.69 -13.32
C THR A 246 -4.56 -33.10 -14.42
N GLU A 247 -4.97 -33.20 -15.68
CA GLU A 247 -4.26 -32.57 -16.81
C GLU A 247 -4.28 -31.03 -16.72
N GLU A 248 -5.41 -30.44 -16.34
CA GLU A 248 -5.53 -28.99 -16.09
C GLU A 248 -4.61 -28.53 -14.94
N ILE A 249 -4.56 -29.28 -13.84
CA ILE A 249 -3.65 -29.00 -12.71
C ILE A 249 -2.19 -29.09 -13.14
N GLU A 250 -1.82 -30.07 -13.97
CA GLU A 250 -0.45 -30.21 -14.47
C GLU A 250 -0.05 -29.06 -15.40
N SER A 251 -0.97 -28.62 -16.26
CA SER A 251 -0.81 -27.43 -17.12
C SER A 251 -0.63 -26.15 -16.28
N LEU A 252 -1.49 -25.94 -15.28
CA LEU A 252 -1.39 -24.79 -14.37
C LEU A 252 -0.09 -24.81 -13.57
N LYS A 253 0.32 -25.99 -13.08
CA LYS A 253 1.60 -26.15 -12.37
C LYS A 253 2.77 -25.75 -13.25
N LYS A 254 2.79 -26.20 -14.50
CA LYS A 254 3.84 -25.82 -15.46
C LYS A 254 3.87 -24.31 -15.71
N SER A 255 2.72 -23.67 -15.87
CA SER A 255 2.62 -22.21 -16.02
C SER A 255 3.13 -21.46 -14.78
N VAL A 256 2.83 -21.97 -13.58
CA VAL A 256 3.36 -21.42 -12.32
C VAL A 256 4.88 -21.56 -12.25
N ASP A 257 5.44 -22.71 -12.62
CA ASP A 257 6.89 -22.93 -12.65
C ASP A 257 7.58 -21.98 -13.64
N GLU A 258 7.02 -21.79 -14.84
CA GLU A 258 7.52 -20.82 -15.84
C GLU A 258 7.44 -19.37 -15.34
N ASN A 259 6.38 -19.00 -14.62
CA ASN A 259 6.25 -17.66 -14.03
C ASN A 259 7.22 -17.44 -12.87
N ASN A 260 7.50 -18.47 -12.06
CA ASN A 260 8.49 -18.40 -11.00
C ASN A 260 9.91 -18.20 -11.55
N GLU A 261 10.24 -18.83 -12.67
CA GLU A 261 11.53 -18.63 -13.35
C GLU A 261 11.68 -17.19 -13.84
N LYS A 262 10.66 -16.64 -14.52
CA LYS A 262 10.63 -15.23 -14.94
C LYS A 262 10.72 -14.26 -13.77
N LEU A 263 10.09 -14.60 -12.64
CA LEU A 263 10.14 -13.78 -11.44
C LEU A 263 11.56 -13.78 -10.85
N ALA A 264 12.24 -14.92 -10.81
CA ALA A 264 13.63 -15.01 -10.38
C ALA A 264 14.59 -14.20 -11.29
N GLU A 265 14.35 -14.21 -12.61
CA GLU A 265 15.10 -13.37 -13.56
C GLU A 265 14.89 -11.88 -13.28
N LEU A 266 13.63 -11.45 -13.09
CA LEU A 266 13.30 -10.06 -12.77
C LEU A 266 13.87 -9.61 -11.42
N GLU A 267 13.86 -10.48 -10.40
CA GLU A 267 14.50 -10.21 -9.11
C GLU A 267 16.01 -10.01 -9.28
N SER A 268 16.67 -10.87 -10.05
CA SER A 268 18.11 -10.74 -10.34
C SER A 268 18.42 -9.41 -11.05
N GLU A 269 17.66 -9.05 -12.08
CA GLU A 269 17.82 -7.75 -12.77
C GLU A 269 17.58 -6.56 -11.83
N PHE A 270 16.62 -6.67 -10.92
CA PHE A 270 16.34 -5.62 -9.95
C PHE A 270 17.51 -5.43 -8.99
N PHE A 271 18.08 -6.51 -8.47
CA PHE A 271 19.27 -6.45 -7.62
C PHE A 271 20.46 -5.81 -8.34
N GLU A 272 20.73 -6.18 -9.59
CA GLU A 272 21.81 -5.55 -10.38
C GLU A 272 21.59 -4.04 -10.58
N LYS A 273 20.36 -3.63 -10.92
CA LYS A 273 20.01 -2.21 -11.07
C LYS A 273 20.11 -1.45 -9.75
N GLN A 274 19.74 -2.08 -8.64
CA GLN A 274 19.87 -1.50 -7.31
C GLN A 274 21.34 -1.29 -6.94
N GLU A 275 22.20 -2.30 -7.14
CA GLU A 275 23.62 -2.19 -6.87
C GLU A 275 24.28 -1.09 -7.72
N ALA A 276 23.92 -1.01 -9.01
CA ALA A 276 24.38 0.07 -9.88
C ALA A 276 23.96 1.45 -9.37
N SER A 277 22.69 1.61 -8.97
CA SER A 277 22.18 2.87 -8.41
C SER A 277 22.85 3.25 -7.08
N GLU A 278 23.06 2.29 -6.18
CA GLU A 278 23.78 2.50 -4.93
C GLU A 278 25.23 2.93 -5.18
N SER A 279 25.89 2.34 -6.18
CA SER A 279 27.25 2.73 -6.59
C SER A 279 27.30 4.17 -7.14
N GLU A 280 26.32 4.58 -7.95
CA GLU A 280 26.21 5.94 -8.45
C GLU A 280 25.90 6.93 -7.33
N MET A 281 25.02 6.58 -6.39
CA MET A 281 24.71 7.38 -5.22
C MET A 281 25.96 7.60 -4.36
N LEU A 282 26.79 6.57 -4.15
CA LEU A 282 28.07 6.69 -3.46
C LEU A 282 29.01 7.64 -4.21
N ARG A 283 29.08 7.56 -5.53
CA ARG A 283 29.89 8.47 -6.36
C ARG A 283 29.44 9.92 -6.24
N LEU A 284 28.13 10.17 -6.31
CA LEU A 284 27.55 11.51 -6.15
C LEU A 284 27.78 12.05 -4.73
N ARG A 285 27.66 11.21 -3.70
CA ARG A 285 27.95 11.60 -2.31
C ARG A 285 29.41 11.98 -2.10
N LEU A 286 30.34 11.26 -2.73
CA LEU A 286 31.76 11.62 -2.71
C LEU A 286 32.01 12.96 -3.41
N LEU A 287 31.40 13.18 -4.57
CA LEU A 287 31.51 14.44 -5.30
C LEU A 287 30.95 15.63 -4.49
N ALA A 288 29.77 15.47 -3.87
CA ALA A 288 29.18 16.50 -3.03
C ALA A 288 30.09 16.86 -1.85
N ARG A 289 30.67 15.84 -1.21
CA ARG A 289 31.63 16.05 -0.10
C ARG A 289 32.90 16.76 -0.57
N GLU A 290 33.36 16.49 -1.79
CA GLU A 290 34.50 17.20 -2.38
C GLU A 290 34.18 18.70 -2.59
N TYR A 291 33.00 19.02 -3.12
CA TYR A 291 32.56 20.40 -3.28
C TYR A 291 32.34 21.12 -1.96
N GLU A 292 31.75 20.45 -0.97
CA GLU A 292 31.58 20.99 0.39
C GLU A 292 32.94 21.31 1.03
N SER A 293 33.93 20.42 0.87
CA SER A 293 35.30 20.68 1.33
C SER A 293 35.96 21.86 0.59
N LYS A 294 35.70 22.04 -0.71
CA LYS A 294 36.21 23.20 -1.47
C LYS A 294 35.58 24.50 -0.98
N ILE A 295 34.27 24.51 -0.75
CA ILE A 295 33.55 25.66 -0.20
C ILE A 295 34.10 26.04 1.18
N GLU A 296 34.28 25.04 2.06
CA GLU A 296 34.83 25.25 3.39
C GLU A 296 36.25 25.82 3.34
N SER A 297 37.07 25.38 2.38
CA SER A 297 38.44 25.90 2.19
C SER A 297 38.50 27.36 1.72
N GLN A 298 37.45 27.85 1.05
CA GLN A 298 37.38 29.24 0.54
C GLN A 298 36.82 30.23 1.57
N ARG A 299 36.11 29.74 2.60
CA ARG A 299 35.48 30.57 3.64
C ARG A 299 36.46 31.54 4.33
N PRO A 300 37.69 31.15 4.74
CA PRO A 300 38.63 32.08 5.38
C PRO A 300 39.06 33.24 4.46
N SER A 301 39.28 32.97 3.17
CA SER A 301 39.67 34.01 2.22
C SER A 301 38.58 35.07 2.04
N LEU A 302 37.31 34.69 2.13
CA LEU A 302 36.17 35.59 2.03
C LEU A 302 36.01 36.46 3.27
N VAL A 303 36.27 35.89 4.45
CA VAL A 303 36.33 36.65 5.71
C VAL A 303 37.45 37.70 5.66
N ASP A 304 38.63 37.34 5.15
CA ASP A 304 39.74 38.28 4.97
C ASP A 304 39.38 39.39 3.99
N GLN A 305 38.77 39.07 2.83
CA GLN A 305 38.31 40.06 1.86
C GLN A 305 37.35 41.07 2.48
N LEU A 306 36.35 40.60 3.22
CA LEU A 306 35.37 41.46 3.87
C LEU A 306 36.00 42.37 4.93
N ASN A 307 36.99 41.88 5.69
CA ASN A 307 37.76 42.70 6.64
C ASN A 307 38.55 43.82 5.93
N TYR A 308 39.16 43.54 4.77
CA TYR A 308 39.82 44.58 3.97
C TYR A 308 38.83 45.61 3.45
N VAL A 309 37.66 45.18 2.96
CA VAL A 309 36.59 46.07 2.50
C VAL A 309 36.15 47.00 3.63
N SER A 310 35.88 46.49 4.82
CA SER A 310 35.48 47.32 5.98
C SER A 310 36.55 48.36 6.34
N ARG A 311 37.83 47.97 6.35
CA ARG A 311 38.95 48.90 6.62
C ARG A 311 39.10 49.99 5.55
N ILE A 312 38.93 49.65 4.28
CA ILE A 312 39.01 50.61 3.18
C ILE A 312 37.84 51.59 3.27
N HIS A 313 36.64 51.08 3.53
CA HIS A 313 35.44 51.89 3.73
C HIS A 313 35.61 52.89 4.87
N GLU A 314 36.09 52.45 6.05
CA GLU A 314 36.40 53.32 7.19
C GLU A 314 37.42 54.41 6.82
N ASN A 315 38.51 54.06 6.15
CA ASN A 315 39.52 55.02 5.72
C ASN A 315 38.95 56.05 4.72
N MET A 316 38.12 55.61 3.77
CA MET A 316 37.52 56.51 2.77
C MET A 316 36.52 57.47 3.42
N PHE A 317 35.83 57.01 4.46
CA PHE A 317 34.96 57.83 5.28
C PHE A 317 35.74 58.91 6.05
N GLU A 318 36.88 58.56 6.65
CA GLU A 318 37.75 59.55 7.31
C GLU A 318 38.29 60.59 6.33
N VAL A 319 38.64 60.19 5.10
CA VAL A 319 39.03 61.15 4.04
C VAL A 319 37.87 62.07 3.67
N MET A 320 36.65 61.53 3.52
CA MET A 320 35.45 62.34 3.25
C MET A 320 35.23 63.40 4.33
N LYS A 321 35.42 63.04 5.60
CA LYS A 321 35.27 63.96 6.74
C LYS A 321 36.25 65.12 6.71
N ILE A 322 37.47 64.91 6.18
CA ILE A 322 38.47 65.97 6.00
C ILE A 322 38.08 66.91 4.86
N VAL A 323 37.52 66.38 3.78
CA VAL A 323 37.23 67.14 2.56
C VAL A 323 35.88 67.90 2.65
N ASP A 324 34.86 67.31 3.27
CA ASP A 324 33.53 67.91 3.43
C ASP A 324 33.05 67.80 4.90
N ALA A 325 33.38 68.83 5.68
CA ALA A 325 33.01 68.90 7.10
C ALA A 325 31.49 68.97 7.33
N ASN A 326 30.70 69.41 6.34
CA ASN A 326 29.27 69.71 6.49
C ASN A 326 28.36 68.49 6.27
N LYS A 327 28.86 67.39 5.67
CA LYS A 327 28.07 66.17 5.38
C LYS A 327 28.41 64.96 6.26
N SER A 328 29.28 65.13 7.25
CA SER A 328 29.86 64.04 8.05
C SER A 328 28.87 63.25 8.94
N SER A 329 27.60 63.65 9.02
CA SER A 329 26.63 63.09 9.99
C SER A 329 25.65 62.06 9.43
N GLU A 330 25.50 61.90 8.12
CA GLU A 330 24.42 61.05 7.53
C GLU A 330 24.87 59.69 7.00
N LEU A 331 26.18 59.41 6.93
CA LEU A 331 26.72 58.26 6.20
C LEU A 331 27.39 57.18 7.08
N SER A 332 27.28 57.27 8.41
CA SER A 332 27.97 56.35 9.32
C SER A 332 27.06 55.22 9.82
N GLU A 333 27.05 54.11 9.10
CA GLU A 333 26.78 52.80 9.69
C GLU A 333 27.59 51.74 8.93
N SER A 334 28.73 51.33 9.49
CA SER A 334 29.55 50.25 8.94
C SER A 334 28.80 48.92 9.06
N LEU A 335 28.01 48.59 8.04
CA LEU A 335 27.11 47.43 7.97
C LEU A 335 27.83 46.13 7.56
N PHE A 336 29.11 46.21 7.18
CA PHE A 336 29.87 45.10 6.61
C PHE A 336 30.69 44.38 7.70
N LEU A 337 30.01 43.58 8.53
CA LEU A 337 30.68 42.69 9.48
C LEU A 337 30.78 41.28 8.90
N ALA A 338 31.98 40.69 8.97
CA ALA A 338 32.16 39.30 8.59
C ALA A 338 31.37 38.38 9.52
N ARG A 339 30.42 37.65 8.95
CA ARG A 339 29.65 36.64 9.67
C ARG A 339 30.26 35.28 9.35
N GLU A 340 30.78 34.60 10.37
CA GLU A 340 31.54 33.34 10.20
C GLU A 340 30.76 32.20 9.54
N THR A 341 29.43 32.31 9.39
CA THR A 341 28.58 31.15 9.07
C THR A 341 28.04 31.09 7.63
N ASP A 342 27.85 32.20 6.93
CA ASP A 342 27.22 32.18 5.59
C ASP A 342 28.17 32.74 4.51
N LEU A 343 28.65 31.85 3.63
CA LEU A 343 29.54 32.19 2.52
C LEU A 343 28.85 33.12 1.53
N GLU A 344 27.56 32.91 1.27
CA GLU A 344 26.81 33.65 0.27
C GLU A 344 26.48 35.06 0.77
N GLU A 345 26.10 35.18 2.05
CA GLU A 345 25.97 36.47 2.74
C GLU A 345 27.31 37.22 2.78
N ASN A 346 28.44 36.54 3.02
CA ASN A 346 29.77 37.17 2.97
C ASN A 346 30.14 37.67 1.57
N ILE A 347 29.85 36.91 0.50
CA ILE A 347 30.06 37.37 -0.88
C ILE A 347 29.21 38.61 -1.16
N ARG A 348 27.91 38.58 -0.82
CA ARG A 348 27.00 39.73 -1.00
C ARG A 348 27.46 40.95 -0.20
N ALA A 349 27.85 40.78 1.06
CA ALA A 349 28.34 41.85 1.91
C ALA A 349 29.65 42.46 1.37
N SER A 350 30.55 41.63 0.83
CA SER A 350 31.79 42.11 0.21
C SER A 350 31.52 42.95 -1.05
N LEU A 351 30.59 42.52 -1.90
CA LEU A 351 30.19 43.27 -3.11
C LEU A 351 29.57 44.61 -2.75
N ALA A 352 28.59 44.62 -1.85
CA ALA A 352 27.94 45.85 -1.40
C ALA A 352 28.93 46.82 -0.74
N GLY A 353 29.90 46.31 0.02
CA GLY A 353 30.96 47.13 0.60
C GLY A 353 31.90 47.73 -0.44
N ILE A 354 32.26 46.98 -1.49
CA ILE A 354 33.08 47.48 -2.61
C ILE A 354 32.32 48.55 -3.41
N GLU A 355 31.03 48.35 -3.69
CA GLU A 355 30.17 49.34 -4.35
C GLU A 355 30.10 50.64 -3.54
N SER A 356 29.92 50.53 -2.22
CA SER A 356 29.90 51.68 -1.32
C SER A 356 31.24 52.45 -1.31
N ILE A 357 32.37 51.73 -1.25
CA ILE A 357 33.71 52.33 -1.35
C ILE A 357 33.88 53.08 -2.68
N TYR A 358 33.40 52.51 -3.78
CA TYR A 358 33.50 53.13 -5.10
C TYR A 358 32.72 54.45 -5.16
N GLU A 359 31.49 54.47 -4.68
CA GLU A 359 30.67 55.69 -4.64
C GLU A 359 31.27 56.74 -3.69
N LEU A 360 31.72 56.35 -2.49
CA LEU A 360 32.42 57.24 -1.57
C LEU A 360 33.67 57.83 -2.22
N SER A 361 34.47 56.99 -2.89
CA SER A 361 35.69 57.44 -3.58
C SER A 361 35.37 58.47 -4.67
N LYS A 362 34.29 58.27 -5.44
CA LYS A 362 33.87 59.22 -6.48
C LYS A 362 33.53 60.57 -5.88
N ILE A 363 32.73 60.58 -4.81
CA ILE A 363 32.34 61.82 -4.11
C ILE A 363 33.55 62.51 -3.49
N VAL A 364 34.48 61.77 -2.87
CA VAL A 364 35.72 62.31 -2.29
C VAL A 364 36.55 63.01 -3.37
N VAL A 365 36.69 62.40 -4.55
CA VAL A 365 37.46 62.98 -5.67
C VAL A 365 36.82 64.26 -6.18
N GLU A 366 35.51 64.28 -6.36
CA GLU A 366 34.76 65.48 -6.77
C GLU A 366 34.94 66.61 -5.75
N LYS A 367 34.74 66.32 -4.45
CA LYS A 367 34.87 67.32 -3.40
C LYS A 367 36.30 67.83 -3.20
N THR A 368 37.29 66.96 -3.38
CA THR A 368 38.70 67.37 -3.31
C THR A 368 39.05 68.33 -4.46
N ARG A 369 38.48 68.09 -5.64
CA ARG A 369 38.61 69.00 -6.79
C ARG A 369 37.97 70.35 -6.52
N ASP A 370 36.73 70.38 -6.01
CA ASP A 370 36.03 71.61 -5.64
C ASP A 370 36.86 72.45 -4.64
N LEU A 371 37.39 71.80 -3.61
CA LEU A 371 38.22 72.45 -2.58
C LEU A 371 39.54 72.97 -3.16
N MET A 372 40.17 72.22 -4.07
CA MET A 372 41.40 72.65 -4.75
C MET A 372 41.15 73.85 -5.68
N GLU A 373 40.04 73.86 -6.42
CA GLU A 373 39.64 74.98 -7.28
C GLU A 373 39.38 76.24 -6.44
N GLN A 374 38.65 76.12 -5.34
CA GLN A 374 38.41 77.22 -4.39
C GLN A 374 39.72 77.78 -3.85
N LYS A 375 40.65 76.92 -3.40
CA LYS A 375 41.98 77.36 -2.94
C LYS A 375 42.80 78.01 -4.06
N SER A 376 42.68 77.53 -5.30
CA SER A 376 43.34 78.17 -6.45
C SER A 376 42.80 79.60 -6.68
N HIS A 377 41.49 79.81 -6.54
CA HIS A 377 40.87 81.12 -6.66
C HIS A 377 41.30 82.06 -5.52
N GLU A 378 41.34 81.57 -4.27
CA GLU A 378 41.87 82.33 -3.12
C GLU A 378 43.35 82.71 -3.33
N VAL A 379 44.17 81.80 -3.85
CA VAL A 379 45.59 82.09 -4.14
C VAL A 379 45.71 83.13 -5.25
N LYS A 380 44.90 83.04 -6.32
CA LYS A 380 44.89 84.03 -7.40
C LYS A 380 44.49 85.41 -6.89
N SER A 381 43.43 85.52 -6.08
CA SER A 381 42.98 86.79 -5.52
C SER A 381 44.02 87.38 -4.56
N LEU A 382 44.62 86.56 -3.69
CA LEU A 382 45.73 87.00 -2.84
C LEU A 382 46.92 87.48 -3.67
N ASN A 383 47.29 86.78 -4.74
CA ASN A 383 48.38 87.19 -5.62
C ASN A 383 48.08 88.51 -6.35
N GLU A 384 46.83 88.75 -6.75
CA GLU A 384 46.37 90.03 -7.29
C GLU A 384 46.51 91.16 -6.25
N THR A 385 46.11 90.94 -5.00
CA THR A 385 46.27 91.93 -3.93
C THR A 385 47.74 92.23 -3.62
N ILE A 386 48.61 91.21 -3.61
CA ILE A 386 50.06 91.38 -3.45
C ILE A 386 50.63 92.19 -4.62
N SER A 387 50.22 91.87 -5.85
CA SER A 387 50.63 92.61 -7.05
C SER A 387 50.19 94.08 -6.98
N GLN A 388 49.01 94.36 -6.43
CA GLN A 388 48.53 95.71 -6.19
C GLN A 388 49.38 96.45 -5.15
N PHE A 389 49.71 95.82 -4.01
CA PHE A 389 50.60 96.40 -3.02
C PHE A 389 52.02 96.65 -3.56
N ILE A 390 52.53 95.80 -4.45
CA ILE A 390 53.83 96.03 -5.11
C ILE A 390 53.77 97.29 -5.98
N LYS A 391 52.69 97.48 -6.75
CA LYS A 391 52.49 98.69 -7.57
C LYS A 391 52.34 99.94 -6.70
N GLU A 392 51.58 99.87 -5.61
CA GLU A 392 51.45 100.98 -4.66
C GLU A 392 52.79 101.34 -4.01
N LYS A 393 53.61 100.34 -3.67
CA LYS A 393 54.98 100.54 -3.19
C LYS A 393 55.84 101.24 -4.24
N GLU A 394 55.80 100.82 -5.51
CA GLU A 394 56.53 101.48 -6.60
C GLU A 394 56.06 102.92 -6.82
N GLN A 395 54.76 103.17 -6.71
CA GLN A 395 54.19 104.52 -6.75
C GLN A 395 54.67 105.37 -5.57
N LEU A 396 54.68 104.84 -4.35
CA LEU A 396 55.26 105.50 -3.18
C LEU A 396 56.76 105.77 -3.36
N ASP A 397 57.52 104.84 -3.95
CA ASP A 397 58.93 105.03 -4.26
C ASP A 397 59.13 106.15 -5.29
N SER A 398 58.25 106.21 -6.30
CA SER A 398 58.23 107.30 -7.30
C SER A 398 57.81 108.65 -6.70
N LEU A 399 56.90 108.66 -5.72
CA LEU A 399 56.47 109.85 -4.98
C LEU A 399 57.57 110.33 -4.02
N LEU A 400 58.30 109.42 -3.37
CA LEU A 400 59.48 109.76 -2.58
C LEU A 400 60.61 110.29 -3.46
N ARG A 401 60.88 109.64 -4.61
CA ARG A 401 61.85 110.13 -5.58
C ARG A 401 61.46 111.48 -6.17
N SER A 402 60.16 111.74 -6.43
CA SER A 402 59.69 113.04 -6.91
C SER A 402 59.62 114.12 -5.82
N ALA A 403 59.32 113.77 -4.57
CA ALA A 403 59.42 114.67 -3.42
C ALA A 403 60.89 115.06 -3.15
N LEU A 404 61.81 114.11 -3.26
CA LEU A 404 63.25 114.36 -3.21
C LEU A 404 63.72 115.18 -4.42
N SER A 405 63.23 114.88 -5.63
CA SER A 405 63.55 115.61 -6.87
C SER A 405 63.00 117.04 -6.86
N ARG A 406 61.81 117.28 -6.29
CA ARG A 406 61.17 118.60 -6.16
C ARG A 406 61.80 119.43 -5.03
N ARG A 407 62.47 118.77 -4.07
CA ARG A 407 63.40 119.42 -3.13
C ARG A 407 64.71 119.82 -3.80
N MET A 408 65.08 119.17 -4.90
CA MET A 408 66.36 119.39 -5.62
C MET A 408 66.22 120.31 -6.84
N SER A 409 65.00 120.58 -7.33
CA SER A 409 64.72 121.40 -8.53
C SER A 409 64.06 122.77 -8.26
N VAL A 410 63.92 123.19 -7.00
CA VAL A 410 63.74 124.61 -6.68
C VAL A 410 65.13 125.19 -6.49
N ASP A 411 65.60 125.89 -7.52
CA ASP A 411 66.80 126.72 -7.50
C ASP A 411 66.79 127.68 -6.31
N LEU A 412 67.40 127.22 -5.22
CA LEU A 412 67.88 128.00 -4.07
C LEU A 412 69.12 128.80 -4.50
N SER A 413 68.97 129.61 -5.53
CA SER A 413 70.04 130.37 -6.17
C SER A 413 70.00 131.87 -5.84
N SER A 414 68.99 132.36 -5.11
CA SER A 414 68.97 133.79 -4.70
C SER A 414 68.33 134.13 -3.34
N LYS A 415 67.92 133.16 -2.51
CA LYS A 415 67.43 133.42 -1.12
C LYS A 415 68.22 132.71 -0.02
N THR A 416 69.26 131.98 -0.40
CA THR A 416 70.12 131.17 0.47
C THR A 416 71.34 131.97 0.95
N ASN A 417 71.76 133.01 0.23
CA ASN A 417 72.90 133.86 0.62
C ASN A 417 72.63 134.76 1.84
N GLU A 418 71.36 135.06 2.17
CA GLU A 418 71.01 135.76 3.43
C GLU A 418 70.90 134.78 4.62
N LEU A 419 70.40 133.56 4.38
CA LEU A 419 70.32 132.51 5.40
C LEU A 419 71.70 131.95 5.77
N PHE A 420 72.64 131.85 4.82
CA PHE A 420 74.02 131.48 5.11
C PHE A 420 74.76 132.56 5.89
N LYS A 421 74.50 133.87 5.69
CA LYS A 421 75.04 134.93 6.58
C LYS A 421 74.44 134.91 7.99
N VAL A 422 73.16 134.57 8.13
CA VAL A 422 72.49 134.47 9.45
C VAL A 422 72.92 133.19 10.19
N ALA A 423 73.12 132.07 9.48
CA ALA A 423 73.66 130.84 10.05
C ALA A 423 75.17 130.92 10.33
N GLU A 424 75.95 131.63 9.52
CA GLU A 424 77.38 131.91 9.74
C GLU A 424 77.59 132.85 10.94
N ASN A 425 76.69 133.82 11.16
CA ASN A 425 76.68 134.64 12.38
C ASN A 425 76.21 133.85 13.63
N GLY A 426 75.22 132.95 13.49
CA GLY A 426 74.73 132.10 14.59
C GLY A 426 75.67 130.96 14.99
N LEU A 427 76.43 130.39 14.04
CA LEU A 427 77.51 129.43 14.34
C LEU A 427 78.77 130.12 14.88
N ARG A 428 79.05 131.38 14.51
CA ARG A 428 80.12 132.19 15.11
C ARG A 428 79.81 132.57 16.57
N GLU A 429 78.55 132.83 16.91
CA GLU A 429 78.08 132.98 18.31
C GLU A 429 78.14 131.66 19.11
N SER A 430 78.21 130.51 18.43
CA SER A 430 78.34 129.17 19.02
C SER A 430 79.75 128.56 18.89
N GLY A 431 80.74 129.34 18.43
CA GLY A 431 82.18 129.00 18.51
C GLY A 431 82.73 128.01 17.48
N ILE A 432 82.11 127.81 16.31
CA ILE A 432 82.57 126.86 15.27
C ILE A 432 82.72 127.56 13.91
N ASP A 433 83.90 127.41 13.29
CA ASP A 433 84.29 128.12 12.05
C ASP A 433 84.62 127.11 10.92
N TYR A 434 83.82 127.07 9.84
CA TYR A 434 84.07 126.15 8.70
C TYR A 434 83.44 126.63 7.37
N ASN A 435 84.21 126.58 6.28
CA ASN A 435 83.86 127.07 4.94
C ASN A 435 83.77 125.96 3.89
N PHE A 436 82.70 125.95 3.09
CA PHE A 436 82.43 124.93 2.06
C PHE A 436 82.57 125.50 0.63
N SER A 437 83.64 125.15 -0.08
CA SER A 437 83.73 125.34 -1.54
C SER A 437 84.73 124.36 -2.17
N LYS A 438 84.20 123.40 -2.96
CA LYS A 438 84.76 122.74 -4.18
C LYS A 438 84.44 121.22 -4.24
N HIS A 439 83.59 120.78 -5.17
CA HIS A 439 83.95 120.40 -6.56
C HIS A 439 82.81 119.64 -7.27
N LEU A 440 82.85 119.71 -8.60
CA LEU A 440 81.81 119.55 -9.64
C LEU A 440 81.91 118.19 -10.35
N GLY A 441 80.84 117.69 -10.98
CA GLY A 441 80.91 116.65 -12.01
C GLY A 441 79.57 116.33 -12.68
N GLU A 442 79.54 116.36 -14.01
CA GLU A 442 78.41 116.55 -14.94
C GLU A 442 78.21 115.31 -15.86
N ARG A 443 77.13 115.30 -16.70
CA ARG A 443 76.94 114.58 -18.01
C ARG A 443 75.88 113.45 -18.06
N THR A 444 75.14 113.20 -19.14
CA THR A 444 74.07 113.94 -19.87
C THR A 444 73.37 113.00 -20.89
N TYR A 445 72.12 113.35 -21.29
CA TYR A 445 71.41 113.15 -22.60
C TYR A 445 71.06 111.71 -23.09
N GLN A 446 69.98 111.41 -23.84
CA GLN A 446 69.15 112.23 -24.75
C GLN A 446 67.83 111.52 -25.15
N ALA A 447 66.89 112.31 -25.66
CA ALA A 447 65.58 111.96 -26.24
C ALA A 447 65.55 112.18 -27.76
N SER A 448 64.53 111.65 -28.44
CA SER A 448 63.94 112.18 -29.70
C SER A 448 62.84 111.23 -30.20
N LYS A 449 61.74 111.54 -30.92
CA LYS A 449 61.02 112.73 -31.43
C LYS A 449 60.59 112.45 -32.89
N ASP A 450 59.29 112.65 -33.17
CA ASP A 450 58.56 113.01 -34.40
C ASP A 450 58.72 112.23 -35.74
N ILE A 451 57.67 112.21 -36.59
CA ILE A 451 57.45 113.13 -37.74
C ILE A 451 56.22 112.67 -38.59
N SER A 452 55.64 113.67 -39.28
CA SER A 452 54.44 113.86 -40.12
C SER A 452 54.36 113.26 -41.55
N GLY A 453 53.15 113.22 -42.11
CA GLY A 453 52.78 113.82 -43.42
C GLY A 453 52.54 112.91 -44.65
N GLY A 454 51.56 113.26 -45.50
CA GLY A 454 51.57 112.98 -46.95
C GLY A 454 50.30 112.39 -47.58
N GLU A 455 49.59 113.18 -48.39
CA GLU A 455 48.53 112.78 -49.32
C GLU A 455 49.09 111.90 -50.46
N GLU A 456 48.80 110.59 -50.46
CA GLU A 456 48.76 109.71 -51.65
C GLU A 456 48.17 108.30 -51.34
N THR A 457 47.35 108.15 -50.28
CA THR A 457 46.99 106.84 -49.70
C THR A 457 45.53 106.39 -49.91
N GLU A 458 44.66 107.14 -50.59
CA GLU A 458 43.25 106.72 -50.74
C GLU A 458 43.09 105.39 -51.52
N LYS A 459 43.98 105.08 -52.47
CA LYS A 459 43.93 103.77 -53.16
C LYS A 459 44.47 102.65 -52.29
N ASP A 460 45.54 102.88 -51.53
CA ASP A 460 46.10 101.87 -50.62
C ASP A 460 45.20 101.63 -49.39
N GLU A 461 44.45 102.64 -48.94
CA GLU A 461 43.44 102.51 -47.88
C GLU A 461 42.19 101.76 -48.35
N VAL A 462 41.73 101.99 -49.59
CA VAL A 462 40.63 101.21 -50.19
C VAL A 462 41.04 99.77 -50.44
N TYR A 463 42.29 99.51 -50.88
CA TYR A 463 42.82 98.15 -51.00
C TYR A 463 43.01 97.49 -49.63
N ALA A 464 43.47 98.21 -48.60
CA ALA A 464 43.58 97.70 -47.24
C ALA A 464 42.21 97.40 -46.61
N LEU A 465 41.21 98.25 -46.84
CA LEU A 465 39.83 98.02 -46.39
C LEU A 465 39.19 96.84 -47.14
N ALA A 466 39.43 96.72 -48.44
CA ALA A 466 38.97 95.58 -49.24
C ALA A 466 39.64 94.26 -48.78
N SER A 467 40.94 94.26 -48.48
CA SER A 467 41.62 93.10 -47.88
C SER A 467 41.09 92.77 -46.50
N ALA A 468 40.85 93.77 -45.63
CA ALA A 468 40.25 93.54 -44.31
C ALA A 468 38.82 92.98 -44.42
N LEU A 469 38.02 93.46 -45.38
CA LEU A 469 36.68 92.95 -45.62
C LEU A 469 36.71 91.52 -46.18
N GLU A 470 37.66 91.22 -47.07
CA GLU A 470 37.90 89.87 -47.60
C GLU A 470 38.36 88.92 -46.50
N ASP A 471 39.21 89.37 -45.57
CA ASP A 471 39.68 88.59 -44.42
C ASP A 471 38.53 88.34 -43.42
N ILE A 472 37.68 89.34 -43.15
CA ILE A 472 36.47 89.16 -42.33
C ILE A 472 35.50 88.19 -43.00
N ILE A 473 35.30 88.29 -44.31
CA ILE A 473 34.45 87.35 -45.06
C ILE A 473 35.03 85.95 -44.99
N LYS A 474 36.33 85.76 -45.22
CA LYS A 474 37.01 84.45 -45.07
C LYS A 474 36.89 83.90 -43.65
N GLN A 475 37.08 84.73 -42.64
CA GLN A 475 36.91 84.35 -41.24
C GLN A 475 35.47 83.92 -40.94
N SER A 476 34.48 84.67 -41.43
CA SER A 476 33.05 84.31 -41.28
C SER A 476 32.68 83.05 -42.05
N GLN A 477 33.30 82.81 -43.21
CA GLN A 477 33.11 81.59 -43.99
C GLN A 477 33.70 80.38 -43.26
N LEU A 478 34.88 80.51 -42.65
CA LEU A 478 35.46 79.47 -41.80
C LEU A 478 34.57 79.19 -40.58
N GLU A 479 34.07 80.23 -39.91
CA GLU A 479 33.17 80.07 -38.77
C GLU A 479 31.84 79.40 -39.15
N ILE A 480 31.27 79.73 -40.32
CA ILE A 480 30.09 79.05 -40.86
C ILE A 480 30.39 77.57 -41.15
N ILE A 481 31.58 77.25 -41.65
CA ILE A 481 31.99 75.86 -41.89
C ILE A 481 32.15 75.11 -40.56
N ASP A 482 32.80 75.71 -39.57
CA ASP A 482 33.00 75.10 -38.25
C ASP A 482 31.67 74.87 -37.51
N LEU A 483 30.74 75.84 -37.57
CA LEU A 483 29.40 75.69 -37.01
C LEU A 483 28.58 74.61 -37.74
N LYS A 484 28.74 74.47 -39.06
CA LYS A 484 28.10 73.38 -39.81
C LYS A 484 28.60 72.00 -39.38
N HIS A 485 29.92 71.84 -39.27
CA HIS A 485 30.50 70.59 -38.75
C HIS A 485 30.01 70.30 -37.34
N SER A 486 29.96 71.29 -36.44
CA SER A 486 29.42 71.11 -35.08
C SER A 486 27.94 70.70 -35.08
N VAL A 487 27.12 71.26 -35.98
CA VAL A 487 25.71 70.84 -36.12
C VAL A 487 25.59 69.43 -36.69
N GLU A 488 26.47 69.04 -37.60
CA GLU A 488 26.55 67.68 -38.14
C GLU A 488 27.00 66.67 -37.08
N ASP A 489 27.98 67.02 -36.24
CA ASP A 489 28.42 66.23 -35.09
C ASP A 489 27.29 66.03 -34.07
N LEU A 490 26.60 67.12 -33.69
CA LEU A 490 25.43 67.03 -32.79
C LEU A 490 24.29 66.22 -33.39
N ARG A 491 24.10 66.27 -34.72
CA ARG A 491 23.09 65.46 -35.41
C ARG A 491 23.48 63.98 -35.39
N ALA A 492 24.77 63.66 -35.55
CA ALA A 492 25.29 62.30 -35.44
C ALA A 492 25.16 61.75 -34.01
N GLU A 493 25.51 62.55 -32.99
CA GLU A 493 25.29 62.18 -31.58
C GLU A 493 23.80 61.96 -31.29
N SER A 494 22.93 62.83 -31.78
CA SER A 494 21.48 62.68 -31.63
C SER A 494 20.96 61.39 -32.29
N SER A 495 21.47 61.02 -33.47
CA SER A 495 21.12 59.73 -34.08
C SER A 495 21.61 58.54 -33.26
N LEU A 496 22.81 58.59 -32.68
CA LEU A 496 23.33 57.51 -31.83
C LEU A 496 22.51 57.35 -30.54
N TYR A 497 22.15 58.45 -29.88
CA TYR A 497 21.27 58.40 -28.72
C TYR A 497 19.89 57.84 -29.07
N LYS A 498 19.36 58.18 -30.24
CA LYS A 498 18.09 57.63 -30.72
C LYS A 498 18.18 56.13 -30.95
N GLU A 499 19.25 55.66 -31.60
CA GLU A 499 19.50 54.22 -31.79
C GLU A 499 19.61 53.48 -30.45
N HIS A 500 20.29 54.07 -29.46
CA HIS A 500 20.39 53.49 -28.12
C HIS A 500 19.04 53.43 -27.39
N VAL A 501 18.22 54.47 -27.50
CA VAL A 501 16.86 54.48 -26.92
C VAL A 501 15.96 53.45 -27.62
N ASP A 502 16.05 53.33 -28.94
CA ASP A 502 15.30 52.33 -29.71
C ASP A 502 15.75 50.90 -29.35
N ALA A 503 17.06 50.68 -29.12
CA ALA A 503 17.59 49.40 -28.64
C ALA A 503 17.07 49.05 -27.24
N LEU A 504 17.16 49.97 -26.28
CA LEU A 504 16.61 49.78 -24.93
C LEU A 504 15.10 49.54 -24.94
N SER A 505 14.36 50.22 -25.82
CA SER A 505 12.92 50.01 -25.98
C SER A 505 12.61 48.60 -26.50
N LYS A 506 13.39 48.09 -27.46
CA LYS A 506 13.26 46.71 -27.95
C LYS A 506 13.56 45.68 -26.85
N GLU A 507 14.62 45.89 -26.08
CA GLU A 507 14.96 45.01 -24.94
C GLU A 507 13.86 45.03 -23.86
N LEU A 508 13.34 46.20 -23.50
CA LEU A 508 12.24 46.33 -22.55
C LEU A 508 10.98 45.58 -23.01
N ASN A 509 10.67 45.65 -24.30
CA ASN A 509 9.54 44.91 -24.87
C ASN A 509 9.75 43.39 -24.83
N GLN A 510 10.98 42.91 -25.08
CA GLN A 510 11.32 41.49 -24.93
C GLN A 510 11.20 41.02 -23.47
N TRP A 511 11.69 41.81 -22.52
CA TRP A 511 11.52 41.52 -21.09
C TRP A 511 10.05 41.47 -20.70
N LYS A 512 9.24 42.41 -21.19
CA LYS A 512 7.80 42.43 -20.95
C LYS A 512 7.11 41.17 -21.48
N GLN A 513 7.38 40.76 -22.72
CA GLN A 513 6.84 39.52 -23.29
C GLN A 513 7.25 38.29 -22.47
N ARG A 514 8.51 38.24 -22.02
CA ARG A 514 9.01 37.13 -21.20
C ARG A 514 8.35 37.06 -19.83
N VAL A 515 8.02 38.21 -19.24
CA VAL A 515 7.24 38.26 -17.99
C VAL A 515 5.82 37.76 -18.22
N GLU A 516 5.13 38.22 -19.28
CA GLU A 516 3.78 37.75 -19.62
C GLU A 516 3.75 36.22 -19.87
N GLU A 517 4.76 35.66 -20.56
CA GLU A 517 4.89 34.21 -20.75
C GLU A 517 5.09 33.44 -19.43
N LEU A 518 5.81 34.03 -18.47
CA LEU A 518 6.03 33.41 -17.16
C LEU A 518 4.78 33.47 -16.29
N GLU A 519 4.04 34.58 -16.33
CA GLU A 519 2.76 34.73 -15.63
C GLU A 519 1.72 33.71 -16.13
N GLU A 520 1.63 33.48 -17.45
CA GLU A 520 0.70 32.47 -17.97
C GLU A 520 1.15 31.05 -17.59
N LYS A 521 2.46 30.76 -17.59
CA LYS A 521 2.98 29.46 -17.11
C LYS A 521 2.70 29.24 -15.63
N GLU A 522 2.82 30.29 -14.81
CA GLU A 522 2.47 30.25 -13.39
C GLU A 522 0.98 29.96 -13.21
N LYS A 523 0.12 30.65 -13.96
CA LYS A 523 -1.32 30.44 -13.93
C LYS A 523 -1.70 29.00 -14.30
N VAL A 524 -1.17 28.48 -15.40
CA VAL A 524 -1.41 27.09 -15.83
C VAL A 524 -0.86 26.09 -14.80
N ALA A 525 0.30 26.36 -14.20
CA ALA A 525 0.84 25.52 -13.13
C ALA A 525 -0.06 25.52 -11.89
N ASN A 526 -0.61 26.67 -11.51
CA ASN A 526 -1.56 26.78 -10.39
C ASN A 526 -2.85 26.00 -10.67
N GLU A 527 -3.44 26.15 -11.85
CA GLU A 527 -4.63 25.38 -12.27
C GLU A 527 -4.35 23.85 -12.23
N ASN A 528 -3.16 23.43 -12.66
CA ASN A 528 -2.75 22.03 -12.63
C ASN A 528 -2.56 21.51 -11.20
N VAL A 529 -1.97 22.31 -10.31
CA VAL A 529 -1.84 21.98 -8.88
C VAL A 529 -3.21 21.89 -8.21
N GLU A 530 -4.14 22.79 -8.53
CA GLU A 530 -5.52 22.74 -8.04
C GLU A 530 -6.24 21.48 -8.50
N GLY A 531 -6.09 21.09 -9.79
CA GLY A 531 -6.61 19.83 -10.31
C GLY A 531 -6.06 18.60 -9.58
N LEU A 532 -4.73 18.54 -9.40
CA LEU A 532 -4.10 17.45 -8.64
C LEU A 532 -4.55 17.42 -7.17
N MET A 533 -4.77 18.57 -6.55
CA MET A 533 -5.29 18.65 -5.19
C MET A 533 -6.72 18.10 -5.10
N MET A 534 -7.59 18.38 -6.08
CA MET A 534 -8.93 17.78 -6.15
C MET A 534 -8.85 16.25 -6.30
N ASP A 535 -8.00 15.74 -7.18
CA ASP A 535 -7.81 14.30 -7.38
C ASP A 535 -7.27 13.61 -6.12
N ILE A 536 -6.32 14.25 -5.41
CA ILE A 536 -5.83 13.77 -4.11
C ILE A 536 -6.98 13.66 -3.11
N THR A 537 -7.82 14.69 -2.98
CA THR A 537 -8.95 14.65 -2.05
C THR A 537 -9.96 13.54 -2.40
N ALA A 538 -10.26 13.34 -3.69
CA ALA A 538 -11.13 12.27 -4.14
C ALA A 538 -10.54 10.86 -3.85
N ALA A 539 -9.23 10.69 -4.05
CA ALA A 539 -8.52 9.46 -3.73
C ALA A 539 -8.51 9.19 -2.21
N GLU A 540 -8.30 10.22 -1.39
CA GLU A 540 -8.38 10.11 0.07
C GLU A 540 -9.79 9.67 0.53
N GLU A 541 -10.85 10.25 -0.05
CA GLU A 541 -12.22 9.82 0.21
C GLU A 541 -12.47 8.36 -0.19
N GLU A 542 -11.94 7.90 -1.33
CA GLU A 542 -12.00 6.48 -1.71
C GLU A 542 -11.27 5.58 -0.72
N ILE A 543 -10.05 5.95 -0.32
CA ILE A 543 -9.27 5.20 0.68
C ILE A 543 -10.06 5.09 1.99
N THR A 544 -10.72 6.15 2.44
CA THR A 544 -11.56 6.08 3.66
C THR A 544 -12.77 5.15 3.47
N ARG A 545 -13.43 5.16 2.31
CA ARG A 545 -14.53 4.24 1.99
C ARG A 545 -14.08 2.78 2.02
N TRP A 546 -12.97 2.45 1.35
CA TRP A 546 -12.40 1.11 1.35
C TRP A 546 -11.98 0.66 2.76
N LYS A 547 -11.39 1.57 3.54
CA LYS A 547 -11.00 1.30 4.94
C LYS A 547 -12.21 0.95 5.81
N ILE A 548 -13.31 1.69 5.68
CA ILE A 548 -14.54 1.42 6.44
C ILE A 548 -15.14 0.07 6.02
N ALA A 549 -15.20 -0.23 4.72
CA ALA A 549 -15.69 -1.50 4.21
C ALA A 549 -14.87 -2.68 4.74
N ALA A 550 -13.54 -2.59 4.68
CA ALA A 550 -12.65 -3.62 5.22
C ALA A 550 -12.81 -3.81 6.73
N GLN A 551 -13.01 -2.74 7.49
CA GLN A 551 -13.29 -2.84 8.93
C GLN A 551 -14.62 -3.53 9.23
N GLN A 552 -15.66 -3.25 8.44
CA GLN A 552 -16.97 -3.89 8.58
C GLN A 552 -16.89 -5.38 8.23
N GLU A 553 -16.16 -5.74 7.17
CA GLU A 553 -15.94 -7.14 6.79
C GLU A 553 -15.14 -7.90 7.87
N ALA A 554 -14.08 -7.29 8.43
CA ALA A 554 -13.34 -7.88 9.53
C ALA A 554 -14.21 -8.06 10.79
N ALA A 555 -15.09 -7.10 11.10
CA ALA A 555 -16.03 -7.21 12.22
C ALA A 555 -17.07 -8.32 12.00
N ALA A 556 -17.59 -8.45 10.77
CA ALA A 556 -18.49 -9.53 10.39
C ALA A 556 -17.81 -10.90 10.48
N GLY A 557 -16.57 -11.01 9.97
CA GLY A 557 -15.77 -12.22 10.08
C GLY A 557 -15.53 -12.64 11.53
N LYS A 558 -15.23 -11.69 12.41
CA LYS A 558 -15.07 -11.95 13.85
C LYS A 558 -16.37 -12.42 14.51
N ALA A 559 -17.53 -11.88 14.12
CA ALA A 559 -18.82 -12.32 14.66
C ALA A 559 -19.13 -13.77 14.26
N VAL A 560 -18.85 -14.13 13.01
CA VAL A 560 -18.99 -15.51 12.52
C VAL A 560 -18.03 -16.46 13.24
N GLU A 561 -16.78 -16.06 13.45
CA GLU A 561 -15.82 -16.85 14.24
C GLU A 561 -16.34 -17.10 15.66
N GLN A 562 -16.88 -16.08 16.33
CA GLN A 562 -17.47 -16.22 17.65
C GLN A 562 -18.67 -17.18 17.67
N GLU A 563 -19.50 -17.18 16.63
CA GLU A 563 -20.60 -18.13 16.50
C GLU A 563 -20.10 -19.56 16.34
N TYR A 564 -19.09 -19.79 15.50
CA TYR A 564 -18.46 -21.12 15.37
C TYR A 564 -17.81 -21.60 16.66
N VAL A 565 -17.14 -20.71 17.40
CA VAL A 565 -16.57 -21.05 18.71
C VAL A 565 -17.69 -21.46 19.68
N ALA A 566 -18.80 -20.71 19.73
CA ALA A 566 -19.94 -21.06 20.58
C ALA A 566 -20.58 -22.41 20.19
N GLN A 567 -20.71 -22.68 18.89
CA GLN A 567 -21.20 -23.99 18.40
C GLN A 567 -20.25 -25.13 18.77
N LEU A 568 -18.93 -24.93 18.63
CA LEU A 568 -17.92 -25.92 19.04
C LEU A 568 -17.95 -26.18 20.54
N GLU A 569 -18.14 -25.16 21.36
CA GLU A 569 -18.30 -25.30 22.81
C GLU A 569 -19.57 -26.09 23.17
N ALA A 570 -20.69 -25.81 22.50
CA ALA A 570 -21.94 -26.56 22.69
C ALA A 570 -21.78 -28.04 22.32
N VAL A 571 -21.23 -28.34 21.14
CA VAL A 571 -20.98 -29.73 20.70
C VAL A 571 -20.00 -30.45 21.63
N ARG A 572 -18.96 -29.76 22.11
CA ARG A 572 -18.05 -30.31 23.12
C ARG A 572 -18.78 -30.64 24.42
N HIS A 573 -19.70 -29.79 24.85
CA HIS A 573 -20.49 -30.06 26.05
C HIS A 573 -21.39 -31.28 25.87
N GLU A 574 -22.13 -31.37 24.77
CA GLU A 574 -22.98 -32.52 24.42
C GLU A 574 -22.16 -33.82 24.34
N LEU A 575 -20.95 -33.76 23.77
CA LEU A 575 -20.04 -34.91 23.72
C LEU A 575 -19.62 -35.36 25.13
N GLU A 576 -19.29 -34.43 26.03
CA GLU A 576 -18.94 -34.76 27.41
C GLU A 576 -20.13 -35.32 28.20
N GLU A 577 -21.35 -34.84 27.96
CA GLU A 577 -22.57 -35.42 28.53
C GLU A 577 -22.83 -36.84 28.01
N ALA A 578 -22.71 -37.05 26.70
CA ALA A 578 -22.84 -38.37 26.09
C ALA A 578 -21.80 -39.34 26.67
N LYS A 579 -20.53 -38.93 26.81
CA LYS A 579 -19.49 -39.74 27.46
C LYS A 579 -19.85 -40.12 28.89
N LYS A 580 -20.33 -39.16 29.71
CA LYS A 580 -20.79 -39.46 31.08
C LYS A 580 -21.91 -40.49 31.08
N SER A 581 -22.90 -40.33 30.19
CA SER A 581 -24.01 -41.28 30.08
C SER A 581 -23.52 -42.70 29.70
N VAL A 582 -22.59 -42.81 28.76
CA VAL A 582 -21.99 -44.09 28.35
C VAL A 582 -21.29 -44.78 29.52
N ILE A 583 -20.50 -44.03 30.30
CA ILE A 583 -19.83 -44.56 31.49
C ILE A 583 -20.86 -45.08 32.52
N GLU A 584 -21.97 -44.38 32.71
CA GLU A 584 -23.05 -44.84 33.60
C GLU A 584 -23.73 -46.12 33.08
N TRP A 585 -23.99 -46.21 31.78
CA TRP A 585 -24.56 -47.42 31.16
C TRP A 585 -23.59 -48.59 31.22
N GLU A 586 -22.29 -48.37 31.05
CA GLU A 586 -21.25 -49.38 31.19
C GLU A 586 -21.19 -49.92 32.63
N LYS A 587 -21.27 -49.04 33.64
CA LYS A 587 -21.37 -49.47 35.05
C LYS A 587 -22.61 -50.31 35.32
N LYS A 588 -23.77 -49.90 34.80
CA LYS A 588 -25.03 -50.67 34.92
C LYS A 588 -24.93 -52.03 34.22
N LEU A 589 -24.26 -52.09 33.07
CA LEU A 589 -24.04 -53.33 32.35
C LEU A 589 -23.13 -54.28 33.14
N LYS A 590 -22.01 -53.79 33.67
CA LYS A 590 -21.10 -54.57 34.53
C LYS A 590 -21.82 -55.13 35.76
N PHE A 591 -22.63 -54.32 36.43
CA PHE A 591 -23.44 -54.79 37.56
C PHE A 591 -24.42 -55.91 37.17
N LYS A 592 -25.09 -55.79 36.01
CA LYS A 592 -25.97 -56.85 35.49
C LYS A 592 -25.20 -58.12 35.11
N GLU A 593 -24.00 -57.97 34.55
CA GLU A 593 -23.12 -59.09 34.21
C GLU A 593 -22.65 -59.83 35.47
N GLU A 594 -22.19 -59.11 36.49
CA GLU A 594 -21.83 -59.67 37.80
C GLU A 594 -23.02 -60.38 38.47
N THR A 595 -24.21 -59.77 38.40
CA THR A 595 -25.44 -60.38 38.92
C THR A 595 -25.79 -61.67 38.17
N ALA A 596 -25.64 -61.69 36.84
CA ALA A 596 -25.86 -62.87 36.03
C ALA A 596 -24.85 -63.98 36.35
N VAL A 597 -23.57 -63.64 36.52
CA VAL A 597 -22.51 -64.57 36.95
C VAL A 597 -22.84 -65.17 38.32
N ALA A 598 -23.26 -64.34 39.29
CA ALA A 598 -23.67 -64.82 40.62
C ALA A 598 -24.89 -65.76 40.54
N ALA A 599 -25.88 -65.43 39.71
CA ALA A 599 -27.07 -66.28 39.50
C ALA A 599 -26.70 -67.61 38.83
N MET A 600 -25.80 -67.61 37.85
CA MET A 600 -25.28 -68.84 37.23
C MET A 600 -24.54 -69.71 38.26
N ALA A 601 -23.66 -69.11 39.06
CA ALA A 601 -22.95 -69.83 40.13
C ALA A 601 -23.91 -70.42 41.18
N ALA A 602 -24.96 -69.68 41.55
CA ALA A 602 -26.00 -70.16 42.46
C ALA A 602 -26.79 -71.34 41.85
N ARG A 603 -27.13 -71.27 40.56
CA ARG A 603 -27.79 -72.37 39.85
C ARG A 603 -26.91 -73.63 39.83
N ASP A 604 -25.64 -73.48 39.48
CA ASP A 604 -24.69 -74.59 39.45
C ASP A 604 -24.50 -75.24 40.84
N ALA A 605 -24.49 -74.42 41.90
CA ALA A 605 -24.47 -74.92 43.28
C ALA A 605 -25.76 -75.67 43.64
N ALA A 606 -26.93 -75.16 43.24
CA ALA A 606 -28.21 -75.82 43.45
C ALA A 606 -28.30 -77.15 42.68
N GLU A 607 -27.84 -77.21 41.44
CA GLU A 607 -27.76 -78.44 40.63
C GLU A 607 -26.85 -79.49 41.29
N LYS A 608 -25.69 -79.06 41.81
CA LYS A 608 -24.79 -79.96 42.57
C LYS A 608 -25.47 -80.50 43.83
N SER A 609 -26.18 -79.65 44.58
CA SER A 609 -26.96 -80.06 45.76
C SER A 609 -28.06 -81.06 45.41
N LEU A 610 -28.80 -80.81 44.32
CA LEU A 610 -29.84 -81.71 43.82
C LEU A 610 -29.26 -83.08 43.43
N ARG A 611 -28.15 -83.12 42.68
CA ARG A 611 -27.47 -84.39 42.35
C ARG A 611 -27.04 -85.17 43.58
N LEU A 612 -26.54 -84.49 44.62
CA LEU A 612 -26.21 -85.13 45.89
C LEU A 612 -27.46 -85.69 46.60
N ALA A 613 -28.58 -84.98 46.56
CA ALA A 613 -29.85 -85.46 47.10
C ALA A 613 -30.36 -86.68 46.32
N ASP A 614 -30.30 -86.67 45.00
CA ASP A 614 -30.68 -87.80 44.14
C ASP A 614 -29.81 -89.03 44.42
N MET A 615 -28.50 -88.86 44.59
CA MET A 615 -27.58 -89.94 44.98
C MET A 615 -27.88 -90.48 46.39
N ARG A 616 -28.27 -89.63 47.34
CA ARG A 616 -28.72 -90.08 48.68
C ARG A 616 -30.04 -90.84 48.58
N ALA A 617 -30.98 -90.35 47.79
CA ALA A 617 -32.27 -90.97 47.58
C ALA A 617 -32.14 -92.33 46.88
N SER A 618 -31.24 -92.47 45.89
CA SER A 618 -30.98 -93.75 45.25
C SER A 618 -30.42 -94.77 46.24
N ARG A 619 -29.41 -94.40 47.04
CA ARG A 619 -28.86 -95.26 48.09
C ARG A 619 -29.91 -95.70 49.12
N LEU A 620 -30.83 -94.80 49.49
CA LEU A 620 -31.94 -95.14 50.37
C LEU A 620 -32.93 -96.10 49.71
N ARG A 621 -33.23 -95.94 48.42
CA ARG A 621 -34.05 -96.90 47.66
C ARG A 621 -33.40 -98.27 47.63
N ASP A 622 -32.12 -98.37 47.30
CA ASP A 622 -31.39 -99.64 47.28
C ASP A 622 -31.45 -100.33 48.66
N ARG A 623 -31.25 -99.56 49.75
CA ARG A 623 -31.37 -100.04 51.13
C ARG A 623 -32.78 -100.56 51.45
N VAL A 624 -33.83 -99.89 50.95
CA VAL A 624 -35.22 -100.30 51.15
C VAL A 624 -35.52 -101.57 50.34
N GLU A 625 -35.00 -101.70 49.13
CA GLU A 625 -35.13 -102.90 48.31
C GLU A 625 -34.42 -104.09 48.97
N ASP A 626 -33.20 -103.91 49.48
CA ASP A 626 -32.48 -104.91 50.28
C ASP A 626 -33.29 -105.35 51.53
N LEU A 627 -33.86 -104.40 52.27
CA LEU A 627 -34.70 -104.69 53.43
C LEU A 627 -36.01 -105.39 53.05
N SER A 628 -36.57 -105.06 51.88
CA SER A 628 -37.78 -105.70 51.35
C SER A 628 -37.49 -107.14 50.94
N HIS A 629 -36.36 -107.39 50.27
CA HIS A 629 -35.87 -108.74 49.99
C HIS A 629 -35.65 -109.56 51.27
N GLN A 630 -35.05 -108.96 52.32
CA GLN A 630 -34.91 -109.62 53.61
C GLN A 630 -36.27 -109.95 54.26
N LEU A 631 -37.28 -109.08 54.11
CA LEU A 631 -38.64 -109.35 54.59
C LEU A 631 -39.31 -110.48 53.78
N ASP A 632 -39.17 -110.49 52.46
CA ASP A 632 -39.69 -111.56 51.60
C ASP A 632 -39.01 -112.91 51.90
N ASP A 633 -37.69 -112.91 52.16
CA ASP A 633 -36.95 -114.09 52.59
C ASP A 633 -37.40 -114.58 53.97
N LEU A 634 -37.68 -113.66 54.91
CA LEU A 634 -38.26 -114.01 56.21
C LEU A 634 -39.70 -114.52 56.08
N ASP A 635 -40.53 -113.93 55.22
CA ASP A 635 -41.91 -114.37 54.99
C ASP A 635 -41.94 -115.74 54.31
N THR A 636 -41.08 -116.01 53.33
CA THR A 636 -40.91 -117.35 52.71
C THR A 636 -40.33 -118.38 53.68
N GLN A 637 -39.45 -117.97 54.60
CA GLN A 637 -38.96 -118.81 55.70
C GLN A 637 -40.05 -119.05 56.76
N GLU A 638 -40.92 -118.08 57.02
CA GLU A 638 -42.06 -118.17 57.94
C GLU A 638 -43.21 -119.01 57.33
N THR A 639 -43.41 -118.96 55.99
CA THR A 639 -44.30 -119.87 55.27
C THR A 639 -43.76 -121.30 55.21
N SER A 640 -42.43 -121.48 55.19
CA SER A 640 -41.79 -122.82 55.22
C SER A 640 -41.72 -123.42 56.63
N ARG A 641 -41.81 -122.62 57.70
CA ARG A 641 -41.77 -123.08 59.11
C ARG A 641 -43.10 -123.05 59.86
N ARG A 642 -44.21 -122.58 59.28
CA ARG A 642 -45.48 -122.46 60.00
C ARG A 642 -46.68 -123.02 59.23
N GLY A 643 -46.77 -124.35 59.19
CA GLY A 643 -48.08 -124.98 59.35
C GLY A 643 -48.62 -124.62 60.73
N LEU A 644 -49.88 -124.18 60.81
CA LEU A 644 -50.63 -123.77 62.02
C LEU A 644 -50.36 -122.33 62.51
N THR A 645 -51.03 -121.32 61.93
CA THR A 645 -51.97 -120.41 62.63
C THR A 645 -52.44 -119.26 61.72
N ARG A 646 -53.76 -119.03 61.65
CA ARG A 646 -54.43 -117.90 60.96
C ARG A 646 -54.84 -116.83 62.00
N PRO A 647 -55.24 -115.61 61.61
CA PRO A 647 -54.45 -114.39 61.70
C PRO A 647 -54.99 -113.42 62.77
N ARG A 648 -54.17 -112.48 63.24
CA ARG A 648 -54.68 -111.27 63.92
C ARG A 648 -54.13 -110.02 63.23
N TYR A 649 -55.03 -109.35 62.53
CA TYR A 649 -54.87 -107.99 62.04
C TYR A 649 -54.44 -107.08 63.20
N ILE A 650 -53.26 -106.49 63.10
CA ILE A 650 -52.83 -105.39 63.96
C ILE A 650 -52.98 -104.13 63.12
N CYS A 651 -53.97 -103.32 63.50
CA CYS A 651 -54.16 -101.96 63.02
C CYS A 651 -52.96 -101.11 63.44
N TRP A 652 -52.24 -100.55 62.48
CA TRP A 652 -51.15 -99.61 62.73
C TRP A 652 -51.72 -98.20 62.99
N PRO A 653 -51.27 -97.45 64.02
CA PRO A 653 -51.75 -96.11 64.28
C PRO A 653 -51.09 -95.10 63.35
N TRP A 654 -51.89 -94.28 62.66
CA TRP A 654 -51.43 -93.12 61.90
C TRP A 654 -51.09 -91.98 62.87
N GLN A 655 -49.80 -91.75 63.13
CA GLN A 655 -49.28 -90.55 63.81
C GLN A 655 -48.11 -89.94 63.01
N TRP A 656 -48.37 -89.52 61.76
CA TRP A 656 -47.42 -88.73 60.96
C TRP A 656 -48.10 -87.58 60.18
N LEU A 657 -49.25 -87.11 60.66
CA LEU A 657 -49.77 -85.78 60.29
C LEU A 657 -49.44 -84.84 61.44
N GLY A 658 -48.22 -84.29 61.42
CA GLY A 658 -47.79 -83.19 62.27
C GLY A 658 -48.51 -81.89 61.90
N LEU A 659 -49.81 -81.86 62.15
CA LEU A 659 -50.61 -80.66 62.23
C LEU A 659 -51.04 -80.53 63.68
N ASP A 660 -50.45 -79.59 64.41
CA ASP A 660 -51.20 -78.84 65.40
C ASP A 660 -50.66 -77.43 65.55
N PHE A 661 -51.63 -76.54 65.73
CA PHE A 661 -51.63 -75.10 65.57
C PHE A 661 -51.56 -74.44 66.97
N ILE A 662 -50.90 -73.28 67.05
CA ILE A 662 -51.04 -72.20 68.07
C ILE A 662 -50.43 -72.40 69.47
N GLY A 663 -49.55 -71.43 69.85
CA GLY A 663 -49.64 -70.79 71.18
C GLY A 663 -48.35 -70.45 71.93
N THR A 664 -47.76 -69.28 71.62
CA THR A 664 -47.10 -68.31 72.54
C THR A 664 -46.00 -68.73 73.57
N ARG A 665 -44.77 -68.23 73.33
CA ARG A 665 -43.71 -67.60 74.20
C ARG A 665 -43.56 -67.97 75.71
N PRO A 666 -42.37 -67.84 76.36
CA PRO A 666 -41.17 -67.04 76.01
C PRO A 666 -39.78 -67.72 76.22
N SER A 667 -38.74 -66.92 75.94
CA SER A 667 -37.27 -67.08 75.97
C SER A 667 -36.60 -67.82 77.13
N THR A 668 -35.50 -68.54 76.83
CA THR A 668 -34.15 -68.28 77.39
C THR A 668 -33.07 -69.13 76.67
N THR A 669 -31.97 -68.48 76.32
CA THR A 669 -30.66 -68.99 75.88
C THR A 669 -29.98 -69.84 76.99
N PRO A 670 -28.83 -70.56 76.81
CA PRO A 670 -27.78 -70.35 75.79
C PRO A 670 -27.01 -71.58 75.22
N GLN A 671 -26.18 -71.29 74.19
CA GLN A 671 -24.79 -71.75 73.97
C GLN A 671 -24.44 -73.06 73.19
N GLN A 672 -23.66 -72.82 72.12
CA GLN A 672 -22.53 -73.58 71.53
C GLN A 672 -22.76 -74.80 70.60
N SER A 673 -22.58 -74.59 69.29
CA SER A 673 -21.28 -74.76 68.57
C SER A 673 -21.45 -75.15 67.09
N ALA A 674 -20.73 -74.42 66.23
CA ALA A 674 -19.97 -74.86 65.05
C ALA A 674 -20.34 -74.24 63.69
N ASN A 675 -19.46 -73.32 63.29
CA ASN A 675 -18.89 -73.01 61.96
C ASN A 675 -19.82 -72.41 60.89
N GLU A 676 -19.74 -71.09 60.65
CA GLU A 676 -18.72 -70.36 59.84
C GLU A 676 -18.82 -70.64 58.33
N MET A 677 -19.48 -69.73 57.61
CA MET A 677 -18.85 -69.02 56.49
C MET A 677 -19.58 -67.69 56.28
N GLU A 678 -18.84 -66.62 56.52
CA GLU A 678 -19.29 -65.25 56.59
C GLU A 678 -19.67 -64.71 55.21
N LEU A 679 -20.86 -64.13 55.12
CA LEU A 679 -21.27 -63.23 54.03
C LEU A 679 -20.62 -61.88 54.29
N SER A 680 -19.58 -61.55 53.52
CA SER A 680 -19.06 -60.18 53.46
C SER A 680 -19.86 -59.40 52.42
N GLU A 681 -20.60 -58.40 52.88
CA GLU A 681 -21.10 -57.28 52.08
C GLU A 681 -19.92 -56.55 51.41
N PRO A 682 -20.10 -55.92 50.23
CA PRO A 682 -19.20 -54.84 49.82
C PRO A 682 -19.83 -53.47 50.09
N LEU A 683 -19.06 -52.66 50.81
CA LEU A 683 -19.13 -51.21 50.82
C LEU A 683 -18.73 -50.66 49.43
N LEU A 684 -19.56 -49.71 48.93
CA LEU A 684 -19.33 -48.65 47.93
C LEU A 684 -18.45 -48.93 46.71
#